data_AF-A0A061H0N3-F1
#
_entry.id   AF-A0A061H0N3-F1
#
_cell.length_a   1.000
_cell.length_b   1.000
_cell.length_c   1.000
_cell.angle_alpha   90.00
_cell.angle_beta   90.00
_cell.angle_gamma   90.00
#
_symmetry.space_group_name_H-M   'P 1'
#
loop_
_entity.id
_entity.type
_entity.pdbx_description
1 polymer ?
#
loop_
_entity_poly.entity_id
_entity_poly.type
_entity_poly.pdbx_seq_one_letter_code
_entity_poly.pdbx_strand_id
1 'polypeptide(L)'
;MTFDVMDRAPIAGPDQSSYRSLVYALFEPNLAILAAYLAINLYIATKALRVATRSYATTTLIAPLADAAGQDHAIDHPDTEGEGDDGTRPTKSDTRATELLVGISAWAFKNDARNAKRITAILAVASLVSTWNYMFAFLFHSYRAYIANCHLTSYPLPPAPPPLSWDQPDLIVPSLHLRLLRISQWLGSLSLFEQAWLEVVRDSNAWWWSSEICIITVGSWAVFLRSEAKRLRIPHVATFMLLGQLVAISFAFNLFQLAVIYRLDAQDLVPASPRAGTVKTTITIQPAEAPQRRELARSESELLMPPPMSPPSHSHGRSHAAGRASHSPAKTTATASTTVQRIPMAPRATLSVKAGALLSRLVPERIAMPLFLLGGLYSIFSGPDTLAKVLVMHAFPMLAVLYPLRRSTARKLKSSAAFGHPLATAGDKAAATRFVRSKRRVPFYLDPKLVHLALATSSVALRLGSVYRVVSGVRGDFDLPVPLPQRLWQSAQLVYPQTFHRHPAVSSIGSDHLAVLASVVAFILIESGLWLWKDAKTSPSARVPTSAAVAALRARSSEASAAGGSSTTLVAPTTVTLDRIDRSRLEFQSRCVLALVALAPVWGASASFGYYLALRETWIEDDEHFSQQQRAHARGSGSGAVLADEGDEAGASSVVAAESEKVTGRVVETAEGERVLEIRQRTVTVETIRGGGGEGADDGESSDGTASLSGAEAGSPTTGKRTRTKRTRASSSSSSRPARRVGAGGVGAA
;
A
#
# COMPACT_ATOMS: atom_id res chain seq x y z
N MET A 1 38.35 10.61 -76.18
CA MET A 1 37.19 11.51 -76.06
C MET A 1 37.16 12.06 -74.65
N THR A 2 37.49 13.33 -74.55
CA THR A 2 37.57 14.18 -73.36
C THR A 2 36.18 14.40 -72.76
N PHE A 3 35.97 13.98 -71.51
CA PHE A 3 34.92 14.52 -70.64
C PHE A 3 35.60 15.50 -69.68
N ASP A 4 35.65 16.75 -70.13
CA ASP A 4 35.94 17.92 -69.31
C ASP A 4 34.65 18.74 -69.25
N VAL A 5 34.52 19.58 -68.23
CA VAL A 5 33.34 20.40 -67.87
C VAL A 5 32.27 19.67 -67.05
N MET A 6 32.60 19.41 -65.77
CA MET A 6 31.59 19.51 -64.71
C MET A 6 31.65 20.94 -64.16
N ASP A 7 30.65 21.73 -64.56
CA ASP A 7 30.38 23.06 -64.01
C ASP A 7 30.29 23.00 -62.48
N ARG A 8 31.05 23.88 -61.83
CA ARG A 8 30.89 24.19 -60.41
C ARG A 8 29.52 24.83 -60.20
N ALA A 9 28.51 24.01 -59.93
CA ALA A 9 27.23 24.50 -59.42
C ALA A 9 27.49 25.35 -58.16
N PRO A 10 26.81 26.50 -58.02
CA PRO A 10 26.93 27.33 -56.82
C PRO A 10 26.58 26.48 -55.61
N ILE A 11 27.43 26.54 -54.58
CA ILE A 11 27.19 25.94 -53.27
C ILE A 11 25.95 26.63 -52.71
N ALA A 12 24.78 26.04 -52.99
CA ALA A 12 23.53 26.44 -52.38
C ALA A 12 23.73 26.32 -50.86
N GLY A 13 23.46 27.41 -50.13
CA GLY A 13 23.55 27.42 -48.68
C GLY A 13 22.75 26.26 -48.07
N PRO A 14 23.04 25.85 -46.82
CA PRO A 14 22.52 24.64 -46.20
C PRO A 14 21.03 24.46 -46.50
N ASP A 15 20.78 23.50 -47.39
CA ASP A 15 19.53 23.43 -48.14
C ASP A 15 18.40 23.09 -47.16
N GLN A 16 17.40 23.98 -47.02
CA GLN A 16 16.27 23.78 -46.11
C GLN A 16 15.53 22.45 -46.36
N SER A 17 15.71 21.88 -47.56
CA SER A 17 15.25 20.56 -47.96
C SER A 17 15.74 19.44 -47.02
N SER A 18 16.99 19.51 -46.51
CA SER A 18 17.59 18.48 -45.67
C SER A 18 17.00 18.47 -44.26
N TYR A 19 16.73 19.63 -43.68
CA TYR A 19 16.05 19.72 -42.39
C TYR A 19 14.60 19.25 -42.49
N ARG A 20 13.90 19.60 -43.58
CA ARG A 20 12.53 19.12 -43.81
C ARG A 20 12.49 17.60 -43.97
N SER A 21 13.42 16.99 -44.70
CA SER A 21 13.47 15.53 -44.84
C SER A 21 13.75 14.82 -43.52
N LEU A 22 14.61 15.39 -42.65
CA LEU A 22 14.84 14.89 -41.29
C LEU A 22 13.56 14.93 -40.45
N VAL A 23 12.85 16.05 -40.47
CA VAL A 23 11.57 16.21 -39.76
C VAL A 23 10.56 15.19 -40.27
N TYR A 24 10.42 15.00 -41.58
CA TYR A 24 9.54 13.96 -42.12
C TYR A 24 9.95 12.54 -41.71
N ALA A 25 11.24 12.23 -41.62
CA ALA A 25 11.70 10.94 -41.11
C ALA A 25 11.41 10.75 -39.62
N LEU A 26 11.47 11.82 -38.81
CA LEU A 26 11.05 11.78 -37.41
C LEU A 26 9.54 11.53 -37.25
N PHE A 27 8.73 11.98 -38.22
CA PHE A 27 7.29 11.77 -38.29
C PHE A 27 6.89 10.54 -39.12
N GLU A 28 7.83 9.68 -39.49
CA GLU A 28 7.49 8.42 -40.15
C GLU A 28 6.62 7.58 -39.19
N PRO A 29 5.48 7.02 -39.64
CA PRO A 29 4.48 6.43 -38.74
C PRO A 29 5.03 5.38 -37.78
N ASN A 30 5.97 4.55 -38.20
CA ASN A 30 6.54 3.47 -37.39
C ASN A 30 7.49 4.01 -36.32
N LEU A 31 8.29 5.02 -36.66
CA LEU A 31 9.13 5.71 -35.68
C LEU A 31 8.30 6.51 -34.69
N ALA A 32 7.24 7.18 -35.17
CA ALA A 32 6.28 7.87 -34.32
C ALA A 32 5.56 6.89 -33.36
N ILE A 33 5.20 5.70 -33.83
CA ILE A 33 4.64 4.63 -32.99
C ILE A 33 5.65 4.18 -31.92
N LEU A 34 6.91 3.97 -32.28
CA LEU A 34 7.95 3.57 -31.31
C LEU A 34 8.22 4.68 -30.28
N ALA A 35 8.33 5.93 -30.72
CA ALA A 35 8.52 7.08 -29.83
C ALA A 35 7.31 7.27 -28.90
N ALA A 36 6.09 7.14 -29.43
CA ALA A 36 4.86 7.17 -28.64
C ALA A 36 4.82 6.01 -27.64
N TYR A 37 5.20 4.80 -28.05
CA TYR A 37 5.29 3.63 -27.17
C TYR A 37 6.28 3.86 -26.03
N LEU A 38 7.48 4.37 -26.32
CA LEU A 38 8.47 4.72 -25.29
C LEU A 38 7.97 5.82 -24.36
N ALA A 39 7.33 6.86 -24.89
CA ALA A 39 6.75 7.95 -24.11
C ALA A 39 5.61 7.46 -23.21
N ILE A 40 4.73 6.58 -23.72
CA ILE A 40 3.66 5.94 -22.95
C ILE A 40 4.27 5.10 -21.82
N ASN A 41 5.29 4.29 -22.11
CA ASN A 41 5.98 3.47 -21.10
C ASN A 41 6.63 4.33 -20.03
N LEU A 42 7.33 5.40 -20.41
CA LEU A 42 7.94 6.34 -19.48
C LEU A 42 6.88 7.05 -18.63
N TYR A 43 5.77 7.45 -19.23
CA TYR A 43 4.64 8.06 -18.52
C TYR A 43 4.02 7.09 -17.51
N ILE A 44 3.75 5.84 -17.91
CA ILE A 44 3.20 4.78 -17.05
C ILE A 44 4.18 4.46 -15.92
N ALA A 45 5.47 4.31 -16.22
CA ALA A 45 6.52 4.04 -15.23
C ALA A 45 6.65 5.20 -14.23
N THR A 46 6.69 6.44 -14.71
CA THR A 46 6.72 7.64 -13.86
C THR A 46 5.48 7.72 -12.98
N LYS A 47 4.30 7.38 -13.52
CA LYS A 47 3.05 7.34 -12.78
C LYS A 47 3.05 6.24 -11.72
N ALA A 48 3.50 5.03 -12.05
CA ALA A 48 3.63 3.92 -11.12
C ALA A 48 4.64 4.23 -10.01
N LEU A 49 5.78 4.81 -10.37
CA LEU A 49 6.81 5.26 -9.43
C LEU A 49 6.27 6.34 -8.49
N ARG A 50 5.53 7.33 -9.00
CA ARG A 50 4.86 8.34 -8.17
C ARG A 50 3.85 7.69 -7.22
N VAL A 51 3.04 6.74 -7.69
CA VAL A 51 2.10 6.00 -6.81
C VAL A 51 2.84 5.18 -5.76
N ALA A 52 4.01 4.63 -6.10
CA ALA A 52 4.80 3.78 -5.22
C ALA A 52 5.60 4.56 -4.16
N THR A 53 6.23 5.68 -4.55
CA THR A 53 7.21 6.40 -3.72
C THR A 53 6.65 7.61 -3.01
N ARG A 54 5.47 8.09 -3.41
CA ARG A 54 4.93 9.28 -2.80
C ARG A 54 4.57 8.96 -1.36
N SER A 55 5.45 9.43 -0.46
CA SER A 55 5.20 9.50 0.95
C SER A 55 3.83 10.13 1.10
N TYR A 56 2.89 9.38 1.67
CA TYR A 56 1.61 9.94 2.05
C TYR A 56 1.91 10.99 3.09
N ALA A 57 2.04 12.24 2.65
CA ALA A 57 2.36 13.42 3.45
C ALA A 57 1.20 13.80 4.40
N THR A 58 0.39 12.83 4.79
CA THR A 58 -0.91 13.00 5.43
C THR A 58 -1.06 12.10 6.65
N THR A 59 0.03 11.84 7.38
CA THR A 59 -0.07 11.56 8.82
C THR A 59 1.19 11.88 9.64
N THR A 60 2.14 12.66 9.12
CA THR A 60 3.17 13.33 9.97
C THR A 60 2.55 14.52 10.70
N LEU A 61 1.49 14.28 11.48
CA LEU A 61 0.93 15.28 12.38
C LEU A 61 1.27 15.01 13.85
N ILE A 62 1.91 13.88 14.20
CA ILE A 62 2.34 13.62 15.58
C ILE A 62 3.60 12.73 15.62
N ALA A 63 4.77 13.35 15.76
CA ALA A 63 5.94 12.88 16.53
C ALA A 63 7.06 13.93 16.32
N PRO A 64 7.42 14.70 17.36
CA PRO A 64 8.06 14.14 18.54
C PRO A 64 7.37 14.60 19.83
N LEU A 65 6.58 13.72 20.44
CA LEU A 65 6.13 13.90 21.83
C LEU A 65 6.21 12.58 22.64
N ALA A 66 6.68 11.50 22.02
CA ALA A 66 6.91 10.23 22.72
C ALA A 66 8.16 10.27 23.62
N ASP A 67 9.08 11.21 23.41
CA ASP A 67 10.27 11.38 24.27
C ASP A 67 10.01 12.33 25.46
N ALA A 68 8.84 12.96 25.56
CA ALA A 68 8.54 13.97 26.58
C ALA A 68 7.49 13.55 27.64
N ALA A 69 6.92 12.34 27.56
CA ALA A 69 5.83 11.91 28.45
C ALA A 69 6.14 10.62 29.25
N GLY A 70 7.43 10.32 29.45
CA GLY A 70 7.92 9.13 30.17
C GLY A 70 8.38 9.39 31.61
N GLN A 71 8.01 10.52 32.22
CA GLN A 71 8.20 10.80 33.64
C GLN A 71 6.84 11.07 34.27
N ASP A 72 6.61 10.49 35.45
CA ASP A 72 5.49 10.72 36.36
C ASP A 72 4.24 9.86 36.15
N HIS A 73 4.31 8.62 36.63
CA HIS A 73 3.50 8.11 37.75
C HIS A 73 3.73 6.59 37.86
N ALA A 74 4.72 6.22 38.68
CA ALA A 74 4.84 4.85 39.17
C ALA A 74 3.64 4.60 40.10
N ILE A 75 2.74 3.72 39.68
CA ILE A 75 1.77 3.12 40.60
C ILE A 75 2.55 2.00 41.29
N ASP A 76 2.88 2.20 42.56
CA ASP A 76 3.50 1.20 43.42
C ASP A 76 2.57 -0.01 43.48
N HIS A 77 2.99 -1.10 42.83
CA HIS A 77 2.38 -2.41 43.05
C HIS A 77 2.98 -2.98 44.33
N PRO A 78 2.16 -3.36 45.33
CA PRO A 78 2.66 -3.86 46.60
C PRO A 78 3.48 -5.13 46.38
N ASP A 79 4.65 -5.13 47.01
CA ASP A 79 5.68 -6.15 46.95
C ASP A 79 5.14 -7.52 47.33
N THR A 80 4.95 -8.39 46.34
CA THR A 80 4.98 -9.84 46.56
C THR A 80 6.44 -10.27 46.71
N GLU A 81 6.99 -10.05 47.91
CA GLU A 81 8.17 -10.73 48.39
C GLU A 81 7.84 -12.21 48.58
N GLY A 82 8.44 -13.08 47.78
CA GLY A 82 8.30 -14.51 47.97
C GLY A 82 8.84 -15.31 46.81
N GLU A 83 9.92 -16.04 47.12
CA GLU A 83 10.26 -17.35 46.55
C GLU A 83 11.40 -17.36 45.50
N GLY A 84 12.60 -17.55 46.03
CA GLY A 84 13.56 -18.56 45.53
C GLY A 84 14.10 -18.35 44.12
N ASP A 85 15.18 -17.59 44.04
CA ASP A 85 16.13 -17.52 42.93
C ASP A 85 16.79 -18.89 42.67
N ASP A 86 16.05 -19.78 41.99
CA ASP A 86 16.61 -21.02 41.47
C ASP A 86 17.18 -20.74 40.08
N GLY A 87 18.50 -20.96 39.94
CA GLY A 87 19.35 -20.57 38.81
C GLY A 87 18.90 -21.14 37.46
N THR A 88 17.83 -20.57 36.91
CA THR A 88 17.28 -20.92 35.60
C THR A 88 18.26 -20.47 34.53
N ARG A 89 19.18 -21.39 34.19
CA ARG A 89 20.04 -21.28 33.02
C ARG A 89 19.20 -20.80 31.84
N PRO A 90 19.66 -19.79 31.07
CA PRO A 90 18.92 -19.26 29.94
C PRO A 90 18.56 -20.43 29.03
N THR A 91 17.28 -20.77 28.98
CA THR A 91 16.79 -21.88 28.18
C THR A 91 17.12 -21.52 26.73
N LYS A 92 18.02 -22.31 26.14
CA LYS A 92 18.50 -22.16 24.77
C LYS A 92 17.26 -21.99 23.89
N SER A 93 17.13 -20.86 23.20
CA SER A 93 15.89 -20.54 22.51
C SER A 93 15.65 -21.53 21.38
N ASP A 94 14.63 -22.36 21.50
CA ASP A 94 14.21 -23.35 20.48
C ASP A 94 13.57 -22.68 19.23
N THR A 95 13.71 -21.37 19.06
CA THR A 95 13.01 -20.53 18.07
C THR A 95 13.93 -19.85 17.06
N ARG A 96 14.98 -20.54 16.61
CA ARG A 96 15.97 -19.96 15.69
C ARG A 96 15.37 -19.46 14.37
N ALA A 97 14.40 -20.19 13.81
CA ALA A 97 13.77 -19.82 12.55
C ALA A 97 12.94 -18.54 12.71
N THR A 98 12.15 -18.47 13.78
CA THR A 98 11.32 -17.32 14.12
C THR A 98 12.18 -16.08 14.41
N GLU A 99 13.23 -16.23 15.22
CA GLU A 99 14.17 -15.15 15.54
C GLU A 99 14.88 -14.61 14.29
N LEU A 100 15.27 -15.50 13.37
CA LEU A 100 15.89 -15.10 12.10
C LEU A 100 14.92 -14.30 11.22
N LEU A 101 13.68 -14.76 11.04
CA LEU A 101 12.69 -14.03 10.22
C LEU A 101 12.30 -12.70 10.86
N VAL A 102 12.01 -12.67 12.15
CA VAL A 102 11.72 -11.42 12.89
C VAL A 102 12.93 -10.48 12.85
N GLY A 103 14.16 -11.00 12.96
CA GLY A 103 15.39 -10.22 12.85
C GLY A 103 15.56 -9.60 11.45
N ILE A 104 15.33 -10.37 10.39
CA ILE A 104 15.35 -9.87 9.00
C ILE A 104 14.30 -8.77 8.82
N SER A 105 13.06 -8.98 9.27
CA SER A 105 12.01 -7.98 9.16
C SER A 105 12.27 -6.76 10.01
N ALA A 106 12.74 -6.90 11.25
CA ALA A 106 13.11 -5.78 12.10
C ALA A 106 14.22 -4.94 11.48
N TRP A 107 15.23 -5.59 10.89
CA TRP A 107 16.28 -4.90 10.12
C TRP A 107 15.72 -4.22 8.86
N ALA A 108 14.83 -4.89 8.12
CA ALA A 108 14.22 -4.36 6.91
C ALA A 108 13.34 -3.14 7.19
N PHE A 109 12.60 -3.17 8.30
CA PHE A 109 11.69 -2.11 8.76
C PHE A 109 12.38 -1.03 9.62
N LYS A 110 13.69 -1.16 9.91
CA LYS A 110 14.46 -0.16 10.65
C LYS A 110 14.45 1.20 9.93
N ASN A 111 14.35 2.28 10.72
CA ASN A 111 14.36 3.67 10.25
C ASN A 111 13.30 3.91 9.16
N ASP A 112 12.01 3.78 9.50
CA ASP A 112 10.88 3.94 8.57
C ASP A 112 11.00 3.04 7.34
N ALA A 113 11.28 1.75 7.56
CA ALA A 113 11.45 0.76 6.50
C ALA A 113 12.46 1.14 5.39
N ARG A 114 13.48 1.95 5.72
CA ARG A 114 14.48 2.42 4.75
C ARG A 114 15.18 1.26 4.04
N ASN A 115 15.48 0.17 4.75
CA ASN A 115 16.16 -0.99 4.17
C ASN A 115 15.24 -1.76 3.22
N ALA A 116 13.99 -2.02 3.60
CA ALA A 116 13.00 -2.66 2.73
C ALA A 116 12.74 -1.83 1.46
N LYS A 117 12.60 -0.50 1.60
CA LYS A 117 12.47 0.46 0.49
C LYS A 117 13.69 0.41 -0.44
N ARG A 118 14.91 0.35 0.12
CA ARG A 118 16.16 0.23 -0.68
C ARG A 118 16.24 -1.08 -1.43
N ILE A 119 15.96 -2.21 -0.78
CA ILE A 119 16.02 -3.54 -1.41
C ILE A 119 15.06 -3.60 -2.60
N THR A 120 13.80 -3.23 -2.39
CA THR A 120 12.79 -3.24 -3.45
C THR A 120 13.10 -2.25 -4.58
N ALA A 121 13.66 -1.08 -4.27
CA ALA A 121 14.13 -0.13 -5.29
C ALA A 121 15.33 -0.67 -6.09
N ILE A 122 16.31 -1.30 -5.43
CA ILE A 122 17.47 -1.93 -6.09
C ILE A 122 17.00 -3.08 -6.97
N LEU A 123 16.11 -3.94 -6.47
CA LEU A 123 15.51 -5.02 -7.26
C LEU A 123 14.74 -4.47 -8.47
N ALA A 124 13.99 -3.37 -8.33
CA ALA A 124 13.32 -2.72 -9.45
C ALA A 124 14.33 -2.25 -10.52
N VAL A 125 15.39 -1.55 -10.11
CA VAL A 125 16.42 -1.06 -11.05
C VAL A 125 17.15 -2.23 -11.71
N ALA A 126 17.56 -3.24 -10.94
CA ALA A 126 18.23 -4.44 -11.46
C ALA A 126 17.35 -5.20 -12.45
N SER A 127 16.07 -5.39 -12.14
CA SER A 127 15.05 -5.92 -13.05
C SER A 127 14.99 -5.14 -14.36
N LEU A 128 14.86 -3.82 -14.28
CA LEU A 128 14.75 -2.96 -15.46
C LEU A 128 16.00 -3.06 -16.35
N VAL A 129 17.19 -2.93 -15.75
CA VAL A 129 18.47 -3.01 -16.47
C VAL A 129 18.63 -4.38 -17.13
N SER A 130 18.34 -5.46 -16.40
CA SER A 130 18.50 -6.83 -16.92
C SER A 130 17.56 -7.10 -18.10
N THR A 131 16.26 -6.81 -17.97
CA THR A 131 15.28 -7.05 -19.04
C THR A 131 15.57 -6.16 -20.27
N TRP A 132 15.90 -4.89 -20.07
CA TRP A 132 16.18 -4.00 -21.20
C TRP A 132 17.49 -4.33 -21.92
N ASN A 133 18.51 -4.81 -21.21
CA ASN A 133 19.73 -5.29 -21.85
C ASN A 133 19.42 -6.39 -22.89
N TYR A 134 18.59 -7.37 -22.54
CA TYR A 134 18.16 -8.40 -23.49
C TYR A 134 17.18 -7.88 -24.55
N MET A 135 16.31 -6.92 -24.20
CA MET A 135 15.43 -6.28 -25.18
C MET A 135 16.23 -5.56 -26.27
N PHE A 136 17.28 -4.81 -25.90
CA PHE A 136 18.17 -4.18 -26.88
C PHE A 136 18.92 -5.21 -27.73
N ALA A 137 19.40 -6.30 -27.12
CA ALA A 137 20.01 -7.40 -27.85
C ALA A 137 19.02 -8.05 -28.84
N PHE A 138 17.74 -8.18 -28.46
CA PHE A 138 16.67 -8.67 -29.34
C PHE A 138 16.39 -7.70 -30.50
N LEU A 139 16.23 -6.41 -30.22
CA LEU A 139 16.03 -5.39 -31.25
C LEU A 139 17.18 -5.39 -32.26
N PHE A 140 18.41 -5.52 -31.78
CA PHE A 140 19.59 -5.62 -32.64
C PHE A 140 19.62 -6.92 -33.46
N HIS A 141 19.27 -8.05 -32.85
CA HIS A 141 19.15 -9.34 -33.53
C HIS A 141 18.09 -9.29 -34.64
N SER A 142 16.91 -8.76 -34.33
CA SER A 142 15.80 -8.59 -35.28
C SER A 142 16.16 -7.64 -36.42
N TYR A 143 16.86 -6.55 -36.13
CA TYR A 143 17.34 -5.62 -37.17
C TYR A 143 18.35 -6.28 -38.13
N ARG A 144 19.29 -7.09 -37.60
CA ARG A 144 20.23 -7.86 -38.43
C ARG A 144 19.52 -8.89 -39.30
N ALA A 145 18.55 -9.61 -38.73
CA ALA A 145 17.73 -10.57 -39.47
C ALA A 145 16.94 -9.89 -40.59
N TYR A 146 16.38 -8.70 -40.33
CA TYR A 146 15.72 -7.88 -41.33
C TYR A 146 16.64 -7.52 -42.50
N ILE A 147 17.84 -7.01 -42.24
CA ILE A 147 18.81 -6.69 -43.29
C ILE A 147 19.14 -7.93 -44.13
N ALA A 148 19.41 -9.06 -43.47
CA ALA A 148 19.70 -10.32 -44.17
C ALA A 148 18.53 -10.76 -45.06
N ASN A 149 17.29 -10.65 -44.58
CA ASN A 149 16.10 -10.97 -45.36
C ASN A 149 15.93 -10.04 -46.55
N CYS A 150 16.20 -8.74 -46.40
CA CYS A 150 16.14 -7.80 -47.52
C CYS A 150 17.17 -8.15 -48.61
N HIS A 151 18.39 -8.56 -48.22
CA HIS A 151 19.40 -9.05 -49.17
C HIS A 151 18.96 -10.32 -49.90
N LEU A 152 18.29 -11.25 -49.22
CA LEU A 152 17.80 -12.50 -49.81
C LEU A 152 16.59 -12.30 -50.73
N THR A 153 15.68 -11.41 -50.36
CA THR A 153 14.42 -11.16 -51.07
C THR A 153 14.51 -10.06 -52.13
N SER A 154 15.69 -9.44 -52.29
CA SER A 154 15.89 -8.25 -53.12
C SER A 154 14.95 -7.09 -52.76
N TYR A 155 14.49 -7.04 -51.51
CA TYR A 155 13.64 -5.96 -51.03
C TYR A 155 14.46 -4.66 -50.98
N PRO A 156 13.95 -3.54 -51.51
CA PRO A 156 14.72 -2.30 -51.63
C PRO A 156 15.10 -1.76 -50.25
N LEU A 157 16.39 -1.83 -49.94
CA LEU A 157 16.99 -1.20 -48.76
C LEU A 157 17.40 0.24 -49.12
N PRO A 158 17.09 1.23 -48.27
CA PRO A 158 17.69 2.55 -48.37
C PRO A 158 19.21 2.43 -48.40
N PRO A 159 19.94 3.33 -49.09
CA PRO A 159 21.40 3.27 -49.17
C PRO A 159 22.05 3.26 -47.78
N ALA A 160 23.27 2.73 -47.70
CA ALA A 160 24.01 2.67 -46.45
C ALA A 160 24.21 4.09 -45.89
N PRO A 161 23.79 4.36 -44.64
CA PRO A 161 23.96 5.69 -44.07
C PRO A 161 25.47 5.96 -43.95
N PRO A 162 25.94 7.17 -44.30
CA PRO A 162 27.33 7.54 -44.06
C PRO A 162 27.69 7.44 -42.57
N PRO A 163 28.98 7.27 -42.23
CA PRO A 163 29.42 7.27 -40.84
C PRO A 163 29.00 8.57 -40.17
N LEU A 164 28.54 8.47 -38.92
CA LEU A 164 28.17 9.64 -38.13
C LEU A 164 29.47 10.29 -37.65
N SER A 165 29.95 11.30 -38.38
CA SER A 165 31.13 12.07 -38.02
C SER A 165 30.73 13.47 -37.58
N TRP A 166 31.14 13.85 -36.36
CA TRP A 166 30.95 15.21 -35.85
C TRP A 166 31.82 16.23 -36.58
N ASP A 167 32.90 15.78 -37.23
CA ASP A 167 33.80 16.62 -38.02
C ASP A 167 33.20 17.03 -39.37
N GLN A 168 32.09 16.39 -39.77
CA GLN A 168 31.41 16.62 -41.05
C GLN A 168 29.91 16.91 -40.78
N PRO A 169 29.58 18.11 -40.25
CA PRO A 169 28.21 18.44 -39.86
C PRO A 169 27.20 18.32 -41.01
N ASP A 170 27.65 18.57 -42.25
CA ASP A 170 26.84 18.43 -43.46
C ASP A 170 26.35 17.00 -43.70
N LEU A 171 27.04 15.99 -43.17
CA LEU A 171 26.66 14.59 -43.27
C LEU A 171 25.80 14.11 -42.09
N ILE A 172 25.67 14.88 -41.00
CA ILE A 172 24.89 14.47 -39.82
C ILE A 172 23.40 14.33 -40.19
N VAL A 173 22.84 15.31 -40.89
CA VAL A 173 21.42 15.29 -41.25
C VAL A 173 21.09 14.14 -42.23
N PRO A 174 21.81 13.97 -43.36
CA PRO A 174 21.60 12.83 -44.24
C PRO A 174 21.83 11.47 -43.58
N SER A 175 22.87 11.33 -42.75
CA SER A 175 23.15 10.07 -42.04
C SER A 175 22.04 9.71 -41.05
N LEU A 176 21.51 10.69 -40.31
CA LEU A 176 20.40 10.48 -39.38
C LEU A 176 19.11 10.17 -40.13
N HIS A 177 18.79 10.91 -41.20
CA HIS A 177 17.63 10.65 -42.04
C HIS A 177 17.62 9.22 -42.61
N LEU A 178 18.73 8.76 -43.20
CA LEU A 178 18.84 7.40 -43.75
C LEU A 178 18.77 6.31 -42.66
N ARG A 179 19.33 6.56 -41.48
CA ARG A 179 19.19 5.63 -40.34
C ARG A 179 17.75 5.53 -39.85
N LEU A 180 17.08 6.67 -39.69
CA LEU A 180 15.67 6.70 -39.29
C LEU A 180 14.81 5.98 -40.31
N LEU A 181 14.99 6.25 -41.61
CA LEU A 181 14.22 5.59 -42.68
C LEU A 181 14.43 4.06 -42.68
N ARG A 182 15.66 3.57 -42.46
CA ARG A 182 15.91 2.13 -42.33
C ARG A 182 15.27 1.53 -41.08
N ILE A 183 15.34 2.23 -39.94
CA ILE A 183 14.69 1.79 -38.70
C ILE A 183 13.18 1.76 -38.89
N SER A 184 12.63 2.76 -39.57
CA SER A 184 11.20 2.92 -39.76
C SER A 184 10.64 1.81 -40.68
N GLN A 185 11.34 1.52 -41.77
CA GLN A 185 11.03 0.39 -42.66
C GLN A 185 11.17 -0.96 -41.95
N TRP A 186 12.20 -1.13 -41.11
CA TRP A 186 12.37 -2.32 -40.27
C TRP A 186 11.18 -2.51 -39.34
N LEU A 187 10.81 -1.48 -38.57
CA LEU A 187 9.68 -1.50 -37.64
C LEU A 187 8.33 -1.72 -38.35
N GLY A 188 8.15 -1.16 -39.55
CA GLY A 188 6.93 -1.36 -40.33
C GLY A 188 6.82 -2.75 -40.95
N SER A 189 7.96 -3.39 -41.26
CA SER A 189 7.99 -4.72 -41.87
C SER A 189 7.85 -5.87 -40.87
N LEU A 190 8.08 -5.63 -39.57
CA LEU A 190 8.09 -6.68 -38.55
C LEU A 190 7.10 -6.40 -37.43
N SER A 191 6.27 -7.39 -37.17
CA SER A 191 5.57 -7.52 -35.89
C SER A 191 6.57 -7.98 -34.83
N LEU A 192 7.38 -7.06 -34.28
CA LEU A 192 8.44 -7.38 -33.30
C LEU A 192 7.92 -8.20 -32.11
N PHE A 193 6.72 -7.86 -31.64
CA PHE A 193 6.05 -8.58 -30.56
C PHE A 193 5.71 -10.01 -30.95
N GLU A 194 5.15 -10.22 -32.14
CA GLU A 194 4.81 -11.54 -32.65
C GLU A 194 6.07 -12.40 -32.86
N GLN A 195 7.14 -11.84 -33.41
CA GLN A 195 8.41 -12.57 -33.58
C GLN A 195 9.02 -12.99 -32.23
N ALA A 196 9.05 -12.07 -31.26
CA ALA A 196 9.53 -12.38 -29.92
C ALA A 196 8.72 -13.52 -29.30
N TRP A 197 7.38 -13.45 -29.39
CA TRP A 197 6.50 -14.48 -28.85
C TRP A 197 6.60 -15.81 -29.59
N LEU A 198 6.69 -15.80 -30.92
CA LEU A 198 6.86 -17.01 -31.71
C LEU A 198 8.13 -17.77 -31.32
N GLU A 199 9.25 -17.07 -31.08
CA GLU A 199 10.47 -17.74 -30.61
C GLU A 199 10.34 -18.24 -29.16
N VAL A 200 9.57 -17.53 -28.32
CA VAL A 200 9.30 -17.93 -26.93
C VAL A 200 8.41 -19.17 -26.83
N VAL A 201 7.45 -19.34 -27.73
CA VAL A 201 6.51 -20.49 -27.75
C VAL A 201 6.98 -21.63 -28.66
N ARG A 202 8.11 -21.43 -29.37
CA ARG A 202 8.58 -22.33 -30.43
C ARG A 202 8.75 -23.78 -29.98
N ASP A 203 9.25 -23.98 -28.77
CA ASP A 203 9.50 -25.31 -28.23
C ASP A 203 9.26 -25.36 -26.72
N SER A 204 9.05 -26.58 -26.20
CA SER A 204 8.77 -26.81 -24.78
C SER A 204 9.86 -26.30 -23.85
N ASN A 205 11.12 -26.25 -24.30
CA ASN A 205 12.25 -25.81 -23.47
C ASN A 205 12.25 -24.28 -23.37
N ALA A 206 12.06 -23.56 -24.49
CA ALA A 206 11.88 -22.12 -24.49
C ALA A 206 10.62 -21.68 -23.70
N TRP A 207 9.53 -22.46 -23.82
CA TRP A 207 8.29 -22.20 -23.11
C TRP A 207 8.38 -22.43 -21.59
N TRP A 208 9.29 -23.28 -21.13
CA TRP A 208 9.36 -23.69 -19.72
C TRP A 208 9.56 -22.53 -18.74
N TRP A 209 10.40 -21.55 -19.06
CA TRP A 209 10.58 -20.34 -18.22
C TRP A 209 9.45 -19.34 -18.41
N SER A 210 9.01 -19.18 -19.66
CA SER A 210 8.00 -18.20 -20.07
C SER A 210 6.62 -18.54 -19.53
N SER A 211 6.29 -19.83 -19.43
CA SER A 211 5.06 -20.29 -18.79
C SER A 211 4.98 -19.82 -17.34
N GLU A 212 6.07 -19.91 -16.56
CA GLU A 212 6.05 -19.58 -15.13
C GLU A 212 5.79 -18.09 -14.87
N ILE A 213 6.39 -17.20 -15.68
CA ILE A 213 6.13 -15.76 -15.56
C ILE A 213 4.67 -15.41 -15.95
N CYS A 214 4.10 -16.15 -16.89
CA CYS A 214 2.70 -15.99 -17.27
C CYS A 214 1.76 -16.54 -16.19
N ILE A 215 2.08 -17.69 -15.57
CA ILE A 215 1.30 -18.31 -14.49
C ILE A 215 1.23 -17.37 -13.30
N ILE A 216 2.36 -16.81 -12.84
CA ILE A 216 2.33 -15.86 -11.72
C ILE A 216 1.52 -14.61 -12.04
N THR A 217 1.62 -14.11 -13.28
CA THR A 217 0.94 -12.88 -13.71
C THR A 217 -0.56 -13.04 -13.81
N VAL A 218 -1.05 -14.11 -14.42
CA VAL A 218 -2.49 -14.45 -14.48
C VAL A 218 -3.02 -14.83 -13.10
N GLY A 219 -2.25 -15.61 -12.35
CA GLY A 219 -2.67 -16.22 -11.09
C GLY A 219 -2.41 -15.33 -9.89
N SER A 220 -1.40 -15.72 -9.10
CA SER A 220 -1.16 -15.17 -7.76
C SER A 220 -0.97 -13.66 -7.76
N TRP A 221 -0.26 -13.08 -8.74
CA TRP A 221 0.03 -11.65 -8.75
C TRP A 221 -1.17 -10.77 -9.14
N ALA A 222 -1.97 -11.14 -10.15
CA ALA A 222 -3.18 -10.38 -10.49
C ALA A 222 -4.18 -10.33 -9.31
N VAL A 223 -4.38 -11.46 -8.63
CA VAL A 223 -5.26 -11.53 -7.45
C VAL A 223 -4.67 -10.73 -6.30
N PHE A 224 -3.37 -10.82 -6.06
CA PHE A 224 -2.66 -10.05 -5.05
C PHE A 224 -2.75 -8.54 -5.29
N LEU A 225 -2.44 -8.06 -6.50
CA LEU A 225 -2.60 -6.64 -6.89
C LEU A 225 -4.00 -6.15 -6.53
N ARG A 226 -5.01 -6.93 -6.91
CA ARG A 226 -6.41 -6.65 -6.66
C ARG A 226 -6.75 -6.60 -5.16
N SER A 227 -6.36 -7.62 -4.37
CA SER A 227 -6.68 -7.69 -2.94
C SER A 227 -5.94 -6.62 -2.13
N GLU A 228 -4.64 -6.47 -2.36
CA GLU A 228 -3.77 -5.51 -1.67
C GLU A 228 -4.12 -4.07 -2.01
N ALA A 229 -4.33 -3.75 -3.28
CA ALA A 229 -4.68 -2.39 -3.66
C ALA A 229 -6.00 -1.96 -3.00
N LYS A 230 -6.93 -2.89 -2.79
CA LYS A 230 -8.14 -2.60 -2.01
C LYS A 230 -7.85 -2.46 -0.52
N ARG A 231 -7.05 -3.35 0.08
CA ARG A 231 -6.76 -3.32 1.53
C ARG A 231 -5.99 -2.05 1.90
N LEU A 232 -4.92 -1.76 1.17
CA LEU A 232 -4.01 -0.63 1.38
C LEU A 232 -4.46 0.66 0.67
N ARG A 233 -5.58 0.60 -0.08
CA ARG A 233 -6.15 1.72 -0.85
C ARG A 233 -5.16 2.32 -1.85
N ILE A 234 -4.39 1.47 -2.52
CA ILE A 234 -3.45 1.89 -3.56
C ILE A 234 -4.25 2.27 -4.81
N PRO A 235 -4.20 3.55 -5.26
CA PRO A 235 -4.91 3.98 -6.46
C PRO A 235 -4.23 3.43 -7.72
N HIS A 236 -4.97 3.44 -8.84
CA HIS A 236 -4.42 3.11 -10.17
C HIS A 236 -3.70 1.75 -10.28
N VAL A 237 -4.15 0.72 -9.56
CA VAL A 237 -3.52 -0.62 -9.56
C VAL A 237 -3.31 -1.21 -10.96
N ALA A 238 -4.22 -0.93 -11.90
CA ALA A 238 -4.11 -1.39 -13.29
C ALA A 238 -2.87 -0.83 -14.01
N THR A 239 -2.30 0.29 -13.55
CA THR A 239 -1.05 0.85 -14.09
C THR A 239 0.14 -0.07 -13.81
N PHE A 240 0.18 -0.78 -12.67
CA PHE A 240 1.24 -1.75 -12.39
C PHE A 240 1.12 -2.97 -13.29
N MET A 241 -0.09 -3.51 -13.49
CA MET A 241 -0.28 -4.61 -14.42
C MET A 241 0.08 -4.19 -15.85
N LEU A 242 -0.39 -3.01 -16.30
CA LEU A 242 -0.06 -2.49 -17.63
C LEU A 242 1.45 -2.27 -17.80
N LEU A 243 2.14 -1.77 -16.77
CA LEU A 243 3.59 -1.64 -16.78
C LEU A 243 4.29 -3.01 -16.90
N GLY A 244 3.76 -4.04 -16.24
CA GLY A 244 4.25 -5.41 -16.38
C GLY A 244 4.09 -5.95 -17.80
N GLN A 245 2.98 -5.63 -18.47
CA GLN A 245 2.73 -6.05 -19.86
C GLN A 245 3.60 -5.30 -20.88
N LEU A 246 3.96 -4.04 -20.59
CA LEU A 246 4.66 -3.18 -21.55
C LEU A 246 6.17 -3.12 -21.35
N VAL A 247 6.68 -3.27 -20.13
CA VAL A 247 8.09 -3.05 -19.80
C VAL A 247 8.75 -4.34 -19.31
N ALA A 248 8.44 -4.75 -18.09
CA ALA A 248 8.95 -5.96 -17.47
C ALA A 248 8.07 -6.28 -16.25
N ILE A 249 7.73 -7.56 -16.07
CA ILE A 249 6.85 -8.01 -14.99
C ILE A 249 7.59 -7.84 -13.65
N SER A 250 8.88 -8.19 -13.57
CA SER A 250 9.66 -8.03 -12.33
C SER A 250 9.82 -6.56 -11.92
N PHE A 251 10.01 -5.64 -12.87
CA PHE A 251 10.07 -4.22 -12.57
C PHE A 251 8.75 -3.70 -11.97
N ALA A 252 7.63 -4.04 -12.61
CA ALA A 252 6.31 -3.66 -12.13
C ALA A 252 5.97 -4.32 -10.77
N PHE A 253 6.35 -5.57 -10.58
CA PHE A 253 6.21 -6.31 -9.33
C PHE A 253 6.95 -5.61 -8.19
N ASN A 254 8.22 -5.24 -8.40
CA ASN A 254 9.03 -4.53 -7.41
C ASN A 254 8.52 -3.12 -7.09
N LEU A 255 8.04 -2.37 -8.09
CA LEU A 255 7.39 -1.08 -7.84
C LEU A 255 6.09 -1.22 -7.04
N PHE A 256 5.32 -2.28 -7.28
CA PHE A 256 4.12 -2.55 -6.48
C PHE A 256 4.48 -2.94 -5.05
N GLN A 257 5.50 -3.77 -4.83
CA GLN A 257 5.99 -4.07 -3.48
C GLN A 257 6.47 -2.81 -2.76
N LEU A 258 7.19 -1.93 -3.46
CA LEU A 258 7.61 -0.65 -2.92
C LEU A 258 6.38 0.17 -2.46
N ALA A 259 5.33 0.22 -3.28
CA ALA A 259 4.06 0.85 -2.92
C ALA A 259 3.44 0.21 -1.67
N VAL A 260 3.42 -1.13 -1.57
CA VAL A 260 2.95 -1.86 -0.39
C VAL A 260 3.75 -1.47 0.85
N ILE A 261 5.08 -1.45 0.79
CA ILE A 261 5.96 -1.09 1.91
C ILE A 261 5.71 0.34 2.39
N TYR A 262 5.63 1.32 1.47
CA TYR A 262 5.30 2.70 1.84
C TYR A 262 3.93 2.83 2.51
N ARG A 263 2.98 1.95 2.20
CA ARG A 263 1.64 1.95 2.82
C ARG A 263 1.56 1.24 4.15
N LEU A 264 2.26 0.12 4.29
CA LEU A 264 2.35 -0.58 5.56
C LEU A 264 3.02 0.33 6.60
N ASP A 265 4.11 0.99 6.24
CA ASP A 265 4.80 1.98 7.08
C ASP A 265 3.83 3.08 7.58
N ALA A 266 3.04 3.65 6.68
CA ALA A 266 2.09 4.72 7.02
C ALA A 266 0.87 4.25 7.84
N GLN A 267 0.41 3.00 7.68
CA GLN A 267 -0.78 2.49 8.36
C GLN A 267 -0.48 1.77 9.66
N ASP A 268 0.66 1.08 9.76
CA ASP A 268 1.04 0.24 10.90
C ASP A 268 1.90 0.98 11.94
N LEU A 269 2.52 2.12 11.61
CA LEU A 269 3.18 2.98 12.61
C LEU A 269 2.21 3.95 13.30
N VAL A 270 1.05 4.23 12.68
CA VAL A 270 0.01 5.11 13.21
C VAL A 270 -0.91 4.47 14.30
N PRO A 271 -1.14 3.14 14.40
CA PRO A 271 -2.10 2.56 15.32
C PRO A 271 -1.42 1.99 16.57
N ALA A 272 -0.90 2.85 17.43
CA ALA A 272 -0.58 2.46 18.81
C ALA A 272 -0.60 3.62 19.82
N SER A 273 -0.84 4.86 19.39
CA SER A 273 -1.20 5.91 20.34
C SER A 273 -2.73 5.95 20.45
N PRO A 274 -3.34 5.43 21.53
CA PRO A 274 -4.78 5.59 21.79
C PRO A 274 -5.19 7.06 21.95
N ARG A 275 -4.22 7.98 22.00
CA ARG A 275 -4.46 9.40 21.76
C ARG A 275 -4.38 9.62 20.26
N ALA A 276 -5.53 9.54 19.59
CA ALA A 276 -5.78 10.44 18.47
C ALA A 276 -5.40 11.83 18.99
N GLY A 277 -4.19 12.28 18.70
CA GLY A 277 -3.66 13.48 19.30
C GLY A 277 -4.54 14.61 18.83
N THR A 278 -5.42 15.02 19.73
CA THR A 278 -5.88 16.40 19.79
C THR A 278 -4.60 17.20 19.83
N VAL A 279 -4.15 17.68 18.67
CA VAL A 279 -3.12 18.71 18.61
C VAL A 279 -3.79 19.91 19.25
N LYS A 280 -3.62 20.05 20.56
CA LYS A 280 -4.11 21.17 21.34
C LYS A 280 -3.17 22.32 20.99
N THR A 281 -3.43 22.96 19.86
CA THR A 281 -2.78 24.23 19.53
C THR A 281 -3.34 25.27 20.48
N THR A 282 -2.75 25.41 21.67
CA THR A 282 -3.11 26.47 22.60
C THR A 282 -2.67 27.80 22.02
N ILE A 283 -3.59 28.49 21.33
CA ILE A 283 -3.38 29.88 20.96
C ILE A 283 -3.71 30.70 22.20
N THR A 284 -2.68 31.07 22.98
CA THR A 284 -2.85 32.03 24.06
C THR A 284 -3.05 33.40 23.43
N ILE A 285 -4.31 33.85 23.37
CA ILE A 285 -4.61 35.23 23.01
C ILE A 285 -4.25 36.06 24.24
N GLN A 286 -3.07 36.69 24.22
CA GLN A 286 -2.81 37.78 25.17
C GLN A 286 -3.80 38.92 24.82
N PRO A 287 -4.53 39.47 25.80
CA PRO A 287 -5.32 40.66 25.56
C PRO A 287 -4.38 41.73 25.01
N ALA A 288 -4.72 42.27 23.84
CA ALA A 288 -3.97 43.36 23.25
C ALA A 288 -3.84 44.45 24.32
N GLU A 289 -2.62 44.72 24.78
CA GLU A 289 -2.37 45.91 25.58
C GLU A 289 -2.96 47.09 24.83
N ALA A 290 -3.87 47.81 25.48
CA ALA A 290 -4.46 49.01 24.91
C ALA A 290 -3.32 49.88 24.36
N PRO A 291 -3.41 50.38 23.12
CA PRO A 291 -2.32 51.15 22.54
C PRO A 291 -1.99 52.29 23.50
N GLN A 292 -0.78 52.26 24.07
CA GLN A 292 -0.24 53.35 24.88
C GLN A 292 -0.15 54.58 23.98
N ARG A 293 -1.24 55.34 23.94
CA ARG A 293 -1.41 56.58 23.18
C ARG A 293 -0.74 57.75 23.91
N ARG A 294 0.49 57.54 24.42
CA ARG A 294 1.16 58.52 25.31
C ARG A 294 2.64 58.79 25.07
N GLU A 295 3.25 58.33 23.98
CA GLU A 295 4.66 58.68 23.66
C GLU A 295 4.90 59.34 22.30
N LEU A 296 3.87 59.62 21.50
CA LEU A 296 4.02 60.38 20.25
C LEU A 296 3.82 61.91 20.39
N ALA A 297 3.65 62.43 21.60
CA ALA A 297 3.46 63.87 21.86
C ALA A 297 4.65 64.53 22.58
N ARG A 298 5.78 63.83 22.75
CA ARG A 298 6.95 64.36 23.47
C ARG A 298 8.27 64.37 22.68
N SER A 299 8.25 63.99 21.41
CA SER A 299 9.46 63.93 20.56
C SER A 299 9.51 64.99 19.46
N GLU A 300 8.69 66.05 19.53
CA GLU A 300 8.67 67.14 18.52
C GLU A 300 9.02 68.55 19.06
N SER A 301 9.35 68.69 20.35
CA SER A 301 9.78 69.97 20.92
C SER A 301 11.01 69.79 21.81
N GLU A 302 12.18 69.51 21.21
CA GLU A 302 13.48 69.82 21.82
C GLU A 302 14.59 69.68 20.77
N LEU A 303 14.69 70.68 19.88
CA LEU A 303 15.81 70.82 18.95
C LEU A 303 16.05 72.30 18.69
N LEU A 304 16.58 73.01 19.70
CA LEU A 304 17.34 74.26 19.52
C LEU A 304 18.07 74.65 20.82
N MET A 305 19.41 74.69 20.71
CA MET A 305 20.37 75.56 21.43
C MET A 305 20.94 75.10 22.80
N PRO A 306 22.16 75.58 23.16
CA PRO A 306 23.28 74.75 23.65
C PRO A 306 23.70 75.11 25.11
N PRO A 307 24.75 74.49 25.69
CA PRO A 307 24.96 74.43 27.15
C PRO A 307 25.78 75.62 27.68
N PRO A 308 25.77 75.85 29.01
CA PRO A 308 27.06 75.73 29.72
C PRO A 308 27.00 75.23 31.19
N MET A 309 28.12 74.58 31.55
CA MET A 309 28.88 74.55 32.81
C MET A 309 28.23 74.23 34.19
N SER A 310 28.90 73.26 34.83
CA SER A 310 28.94 72.70 36.19
C SER A 310 28.90 73.70 37.39
N PRO A 311 29.08 73.27 38.67
CA PRO A 311 28.46 72.25 39.57
C PRO A 311 28.01 72.96 40.90
N PRO A 312 28.12 72.45 42.16
CA PRO A 312 27.83 71.16 42.83
C PRO A 312 26.76 71.31 43.97
N SER A 313 26.55 70.23 44.74
CA SER A 313 26.25 70.19 46.20
C SER A 313 24.88 69.68 46.69
N HIS A 314 25.01 68.70 47.61
CA HIS A 314 24.18 68.30 48.76
C HIS A 314 22.66 68.60 48.81
N SER A 315 21.87 67.58 49.13
CA SER A 315 21.35 67.35 50.50
C SER A 315 20.24 66.28 50.55
N HIS A 316 20.08 65.73 51.75
CA HIS A 316 19.12 64.72 52.16
C HIS A 316 17.66 65.04 51.87
N GLY A 317 16.85 63.99 51.63
CA GLY A 317 15.41 64.08 51.61
C GLY A 317 14.73 62.72 51.68
N ARG A 318 14.69 62.14 52.89
CA ARG A 318 13.91 60.96 53.23
C ARG A 318 12.42 61.34 53.19
N SER A 319 11.59 60.70 52.36
CA SER A 319 10.14 60.69 52.54
C SER A 319 9.56 59.31 52.25
N HIS A 320 9.01 58.70 53.30
CA HIS A 320 8.06 57.60 53.23
C HIS A 320 6.83 58.03 52.43
N ALA A 321 6.35 57.17 51.52
CA ALA A 321 4.99 57.27 51.00
C ALA A 321 4.40 55.86 50.79
N ALA A 322 3.20 55.70 51.32
CA ALA A 322 2.43 54.50 51.53
C ALA A 322 2.20 53.65 50.27
N GLY A 323 2.15 52.34 50.49
CA GLY A 323 1.73 51.35 49.51
C GLY A 323 0.29 51.57 49.07
N ARG A 324 0.08 51.49 47.75
CA ARG A 324 -1.23 51.41 47.13
C ARG A 324 -1.31 50.06 46.43
N ALA A 325 -2.05 49.12 47.03
CA ALA A 325 -2.31 47.81 46.46
C ALA A 325 -3.03 47.99 45.11
N SER A 326 -2.30 47.75 44.03
CA SER A 326 -2.84 47.69 42.67
C SER A 326 -3.64 46.40 42.54
N HIS A 327 -4.98 46.49 42.46
CA HIS A 327 -5.84 45.36 42.14
C HIS A 327 -5.42 44.76 40.79
N SER A 328 -4.95 43.52 40.80
CA SER A 328 -4.64 42.77 39.59
C SER A 328 -5.93 42.53 38.80
N PRO A 329 -6.02 42.92 37.52
CA PRO A 329 -7.18 42.61 36.70
C PRO A 329 -7.33 41.09 36.55
N ALA A 330 -8.58 40.61 36.59
CA ALA A 330 -8.90 39.20 36.37
C ALA A 330 -8.34 38.73 35.01
N LYS A 331 -7.57 37.64 35.02
CA LYS A 331 -6.95 37.08 33.82
C LYS A 331 -7.88 36.03 33.22
N THR A 332 -8.54 36.36 32.11
CA THR A 332 -9.31 35.38 31.32
C THR A 332 -8.38 34.73 30.30
N THR A 333 -8.23 33.41 30.38
CA THR A 333 -7.48 32.62 29.40
C THR A 333 -8.44 31.83 28.52
N ALA A 334 -8.58 32.24 27.26
CA ALA A 334 -9.29 31.48 26.26
C ALA A 334 -8.34 30.51 25.56
N THR A 335 -8.61 29.20 25.67
CA THR A 335 -7.87 28.17 24.94
C THR A 335 -8.76 27.62 23.83
N ALA A 336 -8.40 27.89 22.57
CA ALA A 336 -9.05 27.30 21.42
C ALA A 336 -8.26 26.06 20.97
N SER A 337 -8.83 24.87 21.11
CA SER A 337 -8.29 23.64 20.52
C SER A 337 -9.03 23.33 19.22
N THR A 338 -8.29 22.98 18.15
CA THR A 338 -8.90 22.55 16.89
C THR A 338 -8.49 21.13 16.61
N THR A 339 -9.45 20.21 16.71
CA THR A 339 -9.26 18.82 16.33
C THR A 339 -9.56 18.68 14.85
N VAL A 340 -8.54 18.33 14.06
CA VAL A 340 -8.70 18.05 12.63
C VAL A 340 -8.75 16.54 12.43
N GLN A 341 -9.96 15.99 12.30
CA GLN A 341 -10.16 14.59 11.97
C GLN A 341 -10.23 14.41 10.46
N ARG A 342 -9.24 13.71 9.89
CA ARG A 342 -9.21 13.36 8.47
C ARG A 342 -9.78 11.98 8.23
N ILE A 343 -10.98 11.91 7.66
CA ILE A 343 -11.61 10.66 7.28
C ILE A 343 -11.33 10.38 5.80
N PRO A 344 -10.50 9.37 5.46
CA PRO A 344 -10.25 9.01 4.07
C PRO A 344 -11.54 8.54 3.39
N MET A 345 -11.90 9.18 2.28
CA MET A 345 -13.03 8.83 1.43
C MET A 345 -12.59 7.89 0.29
N ALA A 346 -13.57 7.32 -0.41
CA ALA A 346 -13.27 6.55 -1.60
C ALA A 346 -12.67 7.45 -2.70
N PRO A 347 -11.64 6.99 -3.43
CA PRO A 347 -11.04 7.75 -4.53
C PRO A 347 -12.08 8.03 -5.62
N ARG A 348 -11.89 9.12 -6.37
CA ARG A 348 -12.75 9.44 -7.52
C ARG A 348 -12.73 8.27 -8.51
N ALA A 349 -13.89 7.95 -9.08
CA ALA A 349 -13.99 6.86 -10.05
C ALA A 349 -13.14 7.17 -11.29
N THR A 350 -12.00 6.50 -11.39
CA THR A 350 -11.09 6.57 -12.53
C THR A 350 -11.72 5.91 -13.76
N LEU A 351 -11.16 6.13 -14.94
CA LEU A 351 -11.63 5.48 -16.17
C LEU A 351 -11.59 3.95 -16.04
N SER A 352 -10.54 3.40 -15.41
CA SER A 352 -10.46 1.97 -15.09
C SER A 352 -11.58 1.48 -14.17
N VAL A 353 -11.96 2.26 -13.15
CA VAL A 353 -13.10 1.93 -12.27
C VAL A 353 -14.42 1.97 -13.03
N LYS A 354 -14.60 2.95 -13.93
CA LYS A 354 -15.80 3.03 -14.79
C LYS A 354 -15.87 1.85 -15.76
N ALA A 355 -14.76 1.50 -16.40
CA ALA A 355 -14.66 0.35 -17.30
C ALA A 355 -14.94 -0.96 -16.54
N GLY A 356 -14.35 -1.13 -15.36
CA GLY A 356 -14.65 -2.24 -14.47
C GLY A 356 -16.12 -2.29 -14.08
N ALA A 357 -16.72 -1.15 -13.70
CA ALA A 357 -18.13 -1.07 -13.38
C ALA A 357 -19.02 -1.48 -14.56
N LEU A 358 -18.67 -1.07 -15.78
CA LEU A 358 -19.35 -1.51 -17.00
C LEU A 358 -19.22 -3.03 -17.21
N LEU A 359 -18.01 -3.58 -17.13
CA LEU A 359 -17.77 -5.02 -17.23
C LEU A 359 -18.56 -5.81 -16.20
N SER A 360 -18.67 -5.28 -14.98
CA SER A 360 -19.42 -5.93 -13.90
C SER A 360 -20.95 -5.91 -14.06
N ARG A 361 -21.46 -5.04 -14.96
CA ARG A 361 -22.86 -5.07 -15.38
C ARG A 361 -23.12 -6.17 -16.41
N LEU A 362 -22.12 -6.47 -17.25
CA LEU A 362 -22.23 -7.47 -18.32
C LEU A 362 -22.09 -8.90 -17.79
N VAL A 363 -21.06 -9.16 -16.99
CA VAL A 363 -20.78 -10.49 -16.44
C VAL A 363 -20.65 -10.35 -14.94
N PRO A 364 -21.39 -11.10 -14.09
CA PRO A 364 -21.23 -11.06 -12.64
C PRO A 364 -19.83 -11.47 -12.16
N GLU A 365 -19.35 -10.85 -11.07
CA GLU A 365 -17.99 -11.07 -10.53
C GLU A 365 -17.69 -12.54 -10.25
N ARG A 366 -18.72 -13.25 -9.77
CA ARG A 366 -18.66 -14.68 -9.43
C ARG A 366 -18.36 -15.58 -10.62
N ILE A 367 -18.64 -15.10 -11.84
CA ILE A 367 -18.38 -15.83 -13.09
C ILE A 367 -17.12 -15.26 -13.75
N ALA A 368 -17.01 -13.93 -13.82
CA ALA A 368 -15.91 -13.25 -14.50
C ALA A 368 -14.54 -13.60 -13.91
N MET A 369 -14.38 -13.57 -12.59
CA MET A 369 -13.07 -13.82 -11.97
C MET A 369 -12.57 -15.26 -12.20
N PRO A 370 -13.35 -16.32 -11.90
CA PRO A 370 -12.94 -17.68 -12.26
C PRO A 370 -12.70 -17.86 -13.75
N LEU A 371 -13.52 -17.24 -14.62
CA LEU A 371 -13.34 -17.31 -16.07
C LEU A 371 -12.01 -16.71 -16.51
N PHE A 372 -11.63 -15.54 -16.00
CA PHE A 372 -10.36 -14.90 -16.34
C PHE A 372 -9.16 -15.69 -15.81
N LEU A 373 -9.25 -16.21 -14.59
CA LEU A 373 -8.17 -17.01 -14.01
C LEU A 373 -8.01 -18.36 -14.74
N LEU A 374 -9.10 -19.12 -14.88
CA LEU A 374 -9.08 -20.44 -15.51
C LEU A 374 -8.79 -20.34 -17.01
N GLY A 375 -9.39 -19.38 -17.71
CA GLY A 375 -9.12 -19.19 -19.14
C GLY A 375 -7.69 -18.74 -19.41
N GLY A 376 -7.12 -17.89 -18.56
CA GLY A 376 -5.73 -17.46 -18.68
C GLY A 376 -4.76 -18.61 -18.39
N LEU A 377 -4.99 -19.36 -17.30
CA LEU A 377 -4.20 -20.54 -16.97
C LEU A 377 -4.32 -21.65 -18.03
N TYR A 378 -5.51 -21.85 -18.60
CA TYR A 378 -5.74 -22.77 -19.70
C TYR A 378 -4.97 -22.36 -20.96
N SER A 379 -4.98 -21.07 -21.30
CA SER A 379 -4.19 -20.53 -22.42
C SER A 379 -2.70 -20.77 -22.23
N ILE A 380 -2.20 -20.69 -21.00
CA ILE A 380 -0.79 -20.98 -20.67
C ILE A 380 -0.50 -22.48 -20.75
N PHE A 381 -1.37 -23.32 -20.19
CA PHE A 381 -1.21 -24.77 -20.16
C PHE A 381 -1.18 -25.40 -21.56
N SER A 382 -2.05 -24.90 -22.44
CA SER A 382 -2.18 -25.37 -23.82
C SER A 382 -0.98 -25.01 -24.70
N GLY A 383 -0.12 -24.09 -24.25
CA GLY A 383 0.93 -23.51 -25.09
C GLY A 383 0.31 -22.58 -26.14
N PRO A 384 0.50 -21.25 -26.04
CA PRO A 384 -0.13 -20.33 -26.97
C PRO A 384 0.56 -20.40 -28.34
N ASP A 385 0.09 -21.32 -29.18
CA ASP A 385 0.52 -21.54 -30.57
C ASP A 385 0.01 -20.49 -31.56
N THR A 386 -0.87 -19.58 -31.12
CA THR A 386 -1.52 -18.58 -31.95
C THR A 386 -1.49 -17.22 -31.26
N LEU A 387 -1.41 -16.15 -32.05
CA LEU A 387 -1.44 -14.77 -31.55
C LEU A 387 -2.69 -14.51 -30.70
N ALA A 388 -3.84 -15.08 -31.06
CA ALA A 388 -5.07 -14.96 -30.28
C ALA A 388 -4.93 -15.53 -28.86
N LYS A 389 -4.30 -16.69 -28.69
CA LYS A 389 -4.02 -17.26 -27.35
C LYS A 389 -3.02 -16.41 -26.58
N VAL A 390 -1.98 -15.87 -27.24
CA VAL A 390 -1.06 -14.90 -26.63
C VAL A 390 -1.83 -13.67 -26.13
N LEU A 391 -2.70 -13.09 -26.95
CA LEU A 391 -3.53 -11.94 -26.57
C LEU A 391 -4.46 -12.26 -25.38
N VAL A 392 -5.09 -13.44 -25.35
CA VAL A 392 -5.91 -13.89 -24.22
C VAL A 392 -5.07 -13.96 -22.94
N MET A 393 -3.88 -14.56 -23.02
CA MET A 393 -2.95 -14.69 -21.91
C MET A 393 -2.54 -13.32 -21.33
N HIS A 394 -2.38 -12.28 -22.14
CA HIS A 394 -2.05 -10.93 -21.68
C HIS A 394 -3.27 -10.10 -21.25
N ALA A 395 -4.41 -10.28 -21.93
CA ALA A 395 -5.63 -9.55 -21.63
C ALA A 395 -6.27 -9.99 -20.31
N PHE A 396 -6.21 -11.27 -19.98
CA PHE A 396 -6.93 -11.82 -18.82
C PHE A 396 -6.37 -11.33 -17.46
N PRO A 397 -5.05 -11.23 -17.22
CA PRO A 397 -4.50 -10.55 -16.05
C PRO A 397 -4.98 -9.11 -15.93
N MET A 398 -5.00 -8.36 -17.04
CA MET A 398 -5.48 -6.98 -17.07
C MET A 398 -6.96 -6.91 -16.70
N LEU A 399 -7.79 -7.80 -17.25
CA LEU A 399 -9.20 -7.90 -16.92
C LEU A 399 -9.40 -8.28 -15.44
N ALA A 400 -8.64 -9.23 -14.91
CA ALA A 400 -8.71 -9.64 -13.50
C ALA A 400 -8.41 -8.48 -12.54
N VAL A 401 -7.45 -7.61 -12.87
CA VAL A 401 -7.09 -6.42 -12.08
C VAL A 401 -8.09 -5.27 -12.26
N LEU A 402 -8.60 -5.05 -13.48
CA LEU A 402 -9.57 -3.98 -13.78
C LEU A 402 -10.96 -4.26 -13.22
N TYR A 403 -11.32 -5.54 -13.11
CA TYR A 403 -12.65 -5.93 -12.71
C TYR A 403 -12.90 -5.45 -11.27
N PRO A 404 -14.02 -4.77 -10.97
CA PRO A 404 -14.19 -4.12 -9.67
C PRO A 404 -14.41 -5.18 -8.61
N LEU A 405 -13.76 -5.01 -7.45
CA LEU A 405 -14.16 -5.71 -6.24
C LEU A 405 -15.49 -5.10 -5.80
N ARG A 406 -16.61 -5.73 -6.14
CA ARG A 406 -17.91 -5.23 -5.70
C ARG A 406 -17.87 -5.28 -4.18
N ARG A 407 -18.00 -4.12 -3.52
CA ARG A 407 -18.22 -4.09 -2.07
C ARG A 407 -19.46 -4.93 -1.85
N SER A 408 -19.26 -6.14 -1.33
CA SER A 408 -20.33 -6.96 -0.81
C SER A 408 -21.23 -6.03 -0.02
N THR A 409 -22.42 -5.79 -0.55
CA THR A 409 -23.48 -4.96 0.03
C THR A 409 -23.96 -5.51 1.36
N ALA A 410 -23.32 -6.55 1.91
CA ALA A 410 -23.49 -7.07 3.26
C ALA A 410 -23.48 -5.98 4.34
N ARG A 411 -22.81 -4.83 4.12
CA ARG A 411 -22.88 -3.71 5.07
C ARG A 411 -24.23 -2.98 5.08
N LYS A 412 -24.98 -2.96 3.96
CA LYS A 412 -26.33 -2.35 3.90
C LYS A 412 -27.40 -3.19 4.62
N LEU A 413 -27.18 -4.50 4.81
CA LEU A 413 -28.10 -5.32 5.61
C LEU A 413 -27.96 -5.05 7.11
N LYS A 414 -26.80 -4.61 7.60
CA LYS A 414 -26.62 -4.26 9.02
C LYS A 414 -27.16 -2.88 9.40
N SER A 415 -27.23 -1.91 8.48
CA SER A 415 -27.81 -0.59 8.80
C SER A 415 -29.34 -0.61 8.88
N SER A 416 -30.01 -1.60 8.29
CA SER A 416 -31.46 -1.76 8.43
C SER A 416 -31.88 -2.38 9.77
N ALA A 417 -30.95 -3.03 10.48
CA ALA A 417 -31.20 -3.58 11.82
C ALA A 417 -30.96 -2.55 12.95
N ALA A 418 -30.42 -1.36 12.63
CA ALA A 418 -30.18 -0.29 13.59
C ALA A 418 -31.39 0.66 13.77
N PHE A 419 -32.48 0.44 13.03
CA PHE A 419 -33.73 1.17 13.26
C PHE A 419 -34.61 0.41 14.26
N GLY A 420 -34.38 0.68 15.54
CA GLY A 420 -35.45 1.02 16.49
C GLY A 420 -36.41 -0.05 17.01
N HIS A 421 -35.94 -1.25 17.39
CA HIS A 421 -36.70 -2.06 18.36
C HIS A 421 -35.95 -2.12 19.71
N PRO A 422 -36.37 -1.35 20.72
CA PRO A 422 -35.93 -1.52 22.10
C PRO A 422 -36.63 -2.76 22.70
N LEU A 423 -35.97 -3.42 23.65
CA LEU A 423 -36.34 -4.68 24.35
C LEU A 423 -35.84 -5.98 23.71
N ALA A 424 -34.52 -6.09 23.52
CA ALA A 424 -33.86 -7.40 23.50
C ALA A 424 -33.75 -7.89 24.95
N THR A 425 -34.64 -8.82 25.33
CA THR A 425 -34.60 -9.49 26.64
C THR A 425 -33.33 -10.32 26.78
N ALA A 426 -32.91 -10.66 28.00
CA ALA A 426 -31.67 -11.40 28.27
C ALA A 426 -31.52 -12.73 27.48
N GLY A 427 -32.62 -13.29 26.95
CA GLY A 427 -32.62 -14.45 26.04
C GLY A 427 -31.98 -14.20 24.67
N ASP A 428 -31.97 -12.95 24.18
CA ASP A 428 -31.45 -12.62 22.84
C ASP A 428 -29.91 -12.60 22.76
N LYS A 429 -29.21 -12.52 23.89
CA LYS A 429 -27.73 -12.65 23.91
C LYS A 429 -27.30 -14.08 23.53
N ALA A 430 -28.08 -15.10 23.91
CA ALA A 430 -27.81 -16.50 23.53
C ALA A 430 -28.14 -16.76 22.04
N ALA A 431 -29.18 -16.11 21.52
CA ALA A 431 -29.52 -16.18 20.09
C ALA A 431 -28.50 -15.42 19.22
N ALA A 432 -28.06 -14.23 19.64
CA ALA A 432 -27.02 -13.45 18.95
C ALA A 432 -25.66 -14.16 18.94
N THR A 433 -25.27 -14.81 20.03
CA THR A 433 -24.04 -15.62 20.09
C THR A 433 -24.14 -16.89 19.23
N ARG A 434 -25.31 -17.54 19.15
CA ARG A 434 -25.55 -18.63 18.17
C ARG A 434 -25.53 -18.14 16.72
N PHE A 435 -26.05 -16.94 16.45
CA PHE A 435 -26.04 -16.36 15.10
C PHE A 435 -24.63 -15.95 14.65
N VAL A 436 -23.76 -15.52 15.58
CA VAL A 436 -22.34 -15.25 15.32
C VAL A 436 -21.55 -16.55 15.10
N ARG A 437 -21.92 -17.65 15.76
CA ARG A 437 -21.28 -18.98 15.56
C ARG A 437 -21.74 -19.72 14.31
N SER A 438 -22.90 -19.37 13.74
CA SER A 438 -23.30 -19.80 12.41
C SER A 438 -22.39 -19.10 11.38
N LYS A 439 -21.14 -19.58 11.24
CA LYS A 439 -20.23 -19.24 10.14
C LYS A 439 -20.98 -19.52 8.85
N ARG A 440 -21.60 -18.48 8.30
CA ARG A 440 -22.26 -18.52 6.99
C ARG A 440 -21.18 -19.02 6.05
N ARG A 441 -21.34 -20.23 5.50
CA ARG A 441 -20.35 -20.83 4.58
C ARG A 441 -20.14 -19.83 3.45
N VAL A 442 -19.04 -19.07 3.54
CA VAL A 442 -18.60 -18.21 2.44
C VAL A 442 -18.31 -19.19 1.32
N PRO A 443 -18.91 -19.03 0.13
CA PRO A 443 -18.62 -19.91 -0.99
C PRO A 443 -17.11 -19.98 -1.20
N PHE A 444 -16.57 -21.16 -1.49
CA PHE A 444 -15.13 -21.40 -1.62
C PHE A 444 -14.41 -20.35 -2.49
N TYR A 445 -15.03 -19.92 -3.59
CA TYR A 445 -14.48 -18.92 -4.51
C TYR A 445 -14.48 -17.46 -4.01
N LEU A 446 -15.12 -17.19 -2.88
CA LEU A 446 -15.13 -15.88 -2.22
C LEU A 446 -14.12 -15.79 -1.07
N ASP A 447 -13.57 -16.93 -0.65
CA ASP A 447 -12.53 -17.00 0.37
C ASP A 447 -11.15 -16.76 -0.30
N PRO A 448 -10.48 -15.62 -0.04
CA PRO A 448 -9.22 -15.29 -0.68
C PRO A 448 -8.13 -16.33 -0.39
N LYS A 449 -8.11 -16.93 0.80
CA LYS A 449 -7.17 -17.99 1.18
C LYS A 449 -7.30 -19.18 0.24
N LEU A 450 -8.53 -19.62 0.01
CA LEU A 450 -8.81 -20.79 -0.83
C LEU A 450 -8.52 -20.51 -2.31
N VAL A 451 -8.76 -19.27 -2.77
CA VAL A 451 -8.38 -18.84 -4.12
C VAL A 451 -6.85 -18.88 -4.28
N HIS A 452 -6.08 -18.31 -3.35
CA HIS A 452 -4.62 -18.35 -3.40
C HIS A 452 -4.07 -19.78 -3.31
N LEU A 453 -4.64 -20.61 -2.44
CA LEU A 453 -4.26 -22.02 -2.31
C LEU A 453 -4.54 -22.81 -3.59
N ALA A 454 -5.71 -22.60 -4.21
CA ALA A 454 -6.06 -23.22 -5.48
C ALA A 454 -5.10 -22.79 -6.60
N LEU A 455 -4.81 -21.49 -6.71
CA LEU A 455 -3.87 -20.96 -7.70
C LEU A 455 -2.44 -21.49 -7.49
N ALA A 456 -1.98 -21.61 -6.25
CA ALA A 456 -0.68 -22.18 -5.92
C ALA A 456 -0.60 -23.65 -6.34
N THR A 457 -1.62 -24.44 -5.99
CA THR A 457 -1.70 -25.86 -6.33
C THR A 457 -1.79 -26.07 -7.84
N SER A 458 -2.60 -25.25 -8.53
CA SER A 458 -2.64 -25.25 -10.00
C SER A 458 -1.29 -24.88 -10.60
N SER A 459 -0.57 -23.90 -10.03
CA SER A 459 0.78 -23.52 -10.49
C SER A 459 1.76 -24.68 -10.36
N VAL A 460 1.76 -25.40 -9.23
CA VAL A 460 2.58 -26.61 -9.07
C VAL A 460 2.24 -27.67 -10.12
N ALA A 461 0.96 -27.94 -10.35
CA ALA A 461 0.54 -28.92 -11.36
C ALA A 461 0.97 -28.52 -12.78
N LEU A 462 0.82 -27.25 -13.15
CA LEU A 462 1.27 -26.70 -14.44
C LEU A 462 2.79 -26.78 -14.59
N ARG A 463 3.53 -26.50 -13.51
CA ARG A 463 4.99 -26.58 -13.46
C ARG A 463 5.47 -28.02 -13.63
N LEU A 464 4.89 -28.95 -12.89
CA LEU A 464 5.19 -30.38 -13.01
C LEU A 464 4.86 -30.91 -14.41
N GLY A 465 3.73 -30.49 -15.00
CA GLY A 465 3.38 -30.82 -16.38
C GLY A 465 4.40 -30.28 -17.39
N SER A 466 4.89 -29.06 -17.19
CA SER A 466 5.91 -28.46 -18.05
C SER A 466 7.27 -29.15 -17.91
N VAL A 467 7.70 -29.46 -16.68
CA VAL A 467 8.91 -30.26 -16.41
C VAL A 467 8.81 -31.64 -17.04
N TYR A 468 7.66 -32.30 -16.90
CA TYR A 468 7.40 -33.60 -17.50
C TYR A 468 7.55 -33.56 -19.03
N ARG A 469 6.98 -32.54 -19.69
CA ARG A 469 7.13 -32.36 -21.16
C ARG A 469 8.60 -32.21 -21.56
N VAL A 470 9.36 -31.35 -20.86
CA VAL A 470 10.80 -31.16 -21.12
C VAL A 470 11.57 -32.46 -20.93
N VAL A 471 11.40 -33.16 -19.80
CA VAL A 471 12.12 -34.41 -19.48
C VAL A 471 11.73 -35.54 -20.45
N SER A 472 10.45 -35.60 -20.86
CA SER A 472 9.98 -36.58 -21.83
C SER A 472 10.49 -36.32 -23.25
N GLY A 473 10.80 -35.06 -23.58
CA GLY A 473 11.38 -34.65 -24.85
C GLY A 473 12.86 -34.97 -24.98
N VAL A 474 13.58 -35.13 -23.85
CA VAL A 474 14.95 -35.67 -23.82
C VAL A 474 14.88 -37.19 -24.01
N ARG A 475 14.50 -37.64 -25.21
CA ARG A 475 14.80 -39.00 -25.66
C ARG A 475 16.24 -39.01 -26.15
N GLY A 476 17.10 -39.77 -25.47
CA GLY A 476 18.43 -40.02 -25.99
C GLY A 476 18.31 -40.82 -27.29
N ASP A 477 19.24 -40.62 -28.22
CA ASP A 477 19.40 -41.45 -29.42
C ASP A 477 19.72 -42.93 -29.10
N PHE A 478 19.88 -43.27 -27.82
CA PHE A 478 20.15 -44.60 -27.33
C PHE A 478 18.89 -45.21 -26.72
N ASP A 479 18.46 -46.36 -27.24
CA ASP A 479 17.31 -47.16 -26.76
C ASP A 479 17.45 -47.67 -25.31
N LEU A 480 18.51 -47.29 -24.58
CA LEU A 480 18.75 -47.70 -23.21
C LEU A 480 17.95 -46.81 -22.23
N PRO A 481 17.26 -47.39 -21.23
CA PRO A 481 16.52 -46.63 -20.24
C PRO A 481 17.46 -45.83 -19.33
N VAL A 482 17.67 -44.55 -19.66
CA VAL A 482 18.41 -43.62 -18.78
C VAL A 482 17.62 -43.42 -17.47
N PRO A 483 18.23 -43.53 -16.28
CA PRO A 483 17.55 -43.33 -15.00
C PRO A 483 17.01 -41.90 -14.85
N LEU A 484 15.87 -41.74 -14.18
CA LEU A 484 15.16 -40.45 -14.05
C LEU A 484 16.02 -39.29 -13.49
N PRO A 485 16.84 -39.48 -12.44
CA PRO A 485 17.69 -38.39 -11.92
C PRO A 485 18.68 -37.88 -12.96
N GLN A 486 19.23 -38.78 -13.78
CA GLN A 486 20.15 -38.41 -14.85
C GLN A 486 19.43 -37.66 -15.97
N ARG A 487 18.20 -38.05 -16.33
CA ARG A 487 17.37 -37.30 -17.29
C ARG A 487 17.02 -35.91 -16.77
N LEU A 488 16.67 -35.77 -15.50
CA LEU A 488 16.39 -34.48 -14.85
C LEU A 488 17.63 -33.59 -14.88
N TRP A 489 18.80 -34.14 -14.56
CA TRP A 489 20.06 -33.42 -14.60
C TRP A 489 20.43 -32.97 -16.02
N GLN A 490 20.34 -33.87 -17.00
CA GLN A 490 20.55 -33.54 -18.42
C GLN A 490 19.56 -32.47 -18.90
N SER A 491 18.29 -32.58 -18.52
CA SER A 491 17.27 -31.58 -18.85
C SER A 491 17.63 -30.21 -18.25
N ALA A 492 18.07 -30.17 -16.98
CA ALA A 492 18.51 -28.93 -16.35
C ALA A 492 19.72 -28.30 -17.07
N GLN A 493 20.70 -29.14 -17.47
CA GLN A 493 21.87 -28.71 -18.24
C GLN A 493 21.51 -28.20 -19.64
N LEU A 494 20.43 -28.69 -20.25
CA LEU A 494 19.95 -28.25 -21.56
C LEU A 494 19.10 -26.97 -21.47
N VAL A 495 18.23 -26.89 -20.47
CA VAL A 495 17.26 -25.80 -20.32
C VAL A 495 17.98 -24.45 -20.11
N TYR A 496 19.03 -24.40 -19.29
CA TYR A 496 19.71 -23.14 -19.00
C TYR A 496 20.37 -22.51 -20.24
N PRO A 497 21.27 -23.18 -20.98
CA PRO A 497 21.87 -22.61 -22.19
C PRO A 497 20.85 -22.31 -23.27
N GLN A 498 19.84 -23.18 -23.45
CA GLN A 498 18.80 -22.95 -24.44
C GLN A 498 17.92 -21.74 -24.12
N THR A 499 17.84 -21.33 -22.87
CA THR A 499 17.05 -20.15 -22.48
C THR A 499 17.88 -18.87 -22.54
N PHE A 500 19.08 -18.89 -21.96
CA PHE A 500 19.88 -17.68 -21.77
C PHE A 500 20.86 -17.39 -22.90
N HIS A 501 21.12 -18.34 -23.81
CA HIS A 501 22.11 -18.17 -24.88
C HIS A 501 21.57 -18.41 -26.29
N ARG A 502 20.38 -19.02 -26.44
CA ARG A 502 19.83 -19.33 -27.77
C ARG A 502 19.31 -18.11 -28.51
N HIS A 503 18.46 -17.32 -27.86
CA HIS A 503 17.80 -16.17 -28.49
C HIS A 503 17.52 -15.06 -27.48
N PRO A 504 17.84 -13.79 -27.79
CA PRO A 504 17.70 -12.69 -26.83
C PRO A 504 16.29 -12.47 -26.27
N ALA A 505 15.23 -12.74 -27.06
CA ALA A 505 13.85 -12.61 -26.56
C ALA A 505 13.55 -13.65 -25.46
N VAL A 506 14.01 -14.88 -25.62
CA VAL A 506 13.85 -15.95 -24.62
C VAL A 506 14.67 -15.62 -23.38
N SER A 507 15.89 -15.09 -23.56
CA SER A 507 16.76 -14.66 -22.48
C SER A 507 16.17 -13.48 -21.69
N SER A 508 15.50 -12.54 -22.37
CA SER A 508 14.77 -11.43 -21.74
C SER A 508 13.69 -11.93 -20.78
N ILE A 509 12.84 -12.86 -21.23
CA ILE A 509 11.76 -13.42 -20.41
C ILE A 509 12.30 -14.31 -19.30
N GLY A 510 13.31 -15.15 -19.59
CA GLY A 510 13.97 -15.97 -18.58
C GLY A 510 14.62 -15.13 -17.48
N SER A 511 15.28 -14.02 -17.85
CA SER A 511 15.83 -13.07 -16.89
C SER A 511 14.74 -12.39 -16.06
N ASP A 512 13.63 -11.98 -16.67
CA ASP A 512 12.51 -11.37 -15.98
C ASP A 512 11.91 -12.35 -14.94
N HIS A 513 11.77 -13.63 -15.30
CA HIS A 513 11.34 -14.68 -14.38
C HIS A 513 12.26 -14.82 -13.16
N LEU A 514 13.58 -14.90 -13.37
CA LEU A 514 14.54 -15.01 -12.26
C LEU A 514 14.46 -13.79 -11.33
N ALA A 515 14.30 -12.60 -11.92
CA ALA A 515 14.11 -11.38 -11.15
C ALA A 515 12.79 -11.40 -10.36
N VAL A 516 11.69 -11.87 -10.94
CA VAL A 516 10.41 -12.09 -10.21
C VAL A 516 10.61 -13.06 -9.05
N LEU A 517 11.27 -14.20 -9.28
CA LEU A 517 11.52 -15.21 -8.23
C LEU A 517 12.33 -14.62 -7.07
N ALA A 518 13.42 -13.91 -7.36
CA ALA A 518 14.22 -13.23 -6.33
C ALA A 518 13.39 -12.20 -5.56
N SER A 519 12.54 -11.46 -6.27
CA SER A 519 11.65 -10.44 -5.69
C SER A 519 10.56 -11.06 -4.82
N VAL A 520 10.00 -12.21 -5.21
CA VAL A 520 9.04 -12.98 -4.40
C VAL A 520 9.70 -13.47 -3.13
N VAL A 521 10.89 -14.06 -3.22
CA VAL A 521 11.64 -14.55 -2.04
C VAL A 521 11.94 -13.40 -1.07
N ALA A 522 12.46 -12.28 -1.58
CA ALA A 522 12.74 -11.11 -0.76
C ALA A 522 11.47 -10.59 -0.07
N PHE A 523 10.35 -10.50 -0.79
CA PHE A 523 9.07 -10.08 -0.25
C PHE A 523 8.55 -11.02 0.83
N ILE A 524 8.57 -12.34 0.59
CA ILE A 524 8.15 -13.35 1.56
C ILE A 524 8.97 -13.21 2.85
N LEU A 525 10.29 -13.11 2.74
CA LEU A 525 11.18 -12.98 3.91
C LEU A 525 10.91 -11.69 4.71
N ILE A 526 10.77 -10.55 4.02
CA ILE A 526 10.54 -9.25 4.68
C ILE A 526 9.15 -9.18 5.31
N GLU A 527 8.11 -9.60 4.61
CA GLU A 527 6.73 -9.44 5.05
C GLU A 527 6.33 -10.52 6.07
N SER A 528 6.80 -11.76 5.94
CA SER A 528 6.49 -12.83 6.90
C SER A 528 6.97 -12.51 8.31
N GLY A 529 8.21 -12.02 8.49
CA GLY A 529 8.69 -11.67 9.82
C GLY A 529 7.97 -10.46 10.42
N LEU A 530 7.40 -9.55 9.60
CA LEU A 530 6.52 -8.49 10.08
C LEU A 530 5.20 -9.07 10.64
N TRP A 531 4.59 -10.01 9.92
CA TRP A 531 3.37 -10.67 10.38
C TRP A 531 3.60 -11.55 11.59
N LEU A 532 4.69 -12.32 11.63
CA LEU A 532 5.07 -13.12 12.81
C LEU A 532 5.29 -12.22 14.04
N TRP A 533 5.89 -11.03 13.86
CA TRP A 533 6.05 -10.07 14.94
C TRP A 533 4.71 -9.47 15.39
N LYS A 534 3.79 -9.18 14.47
CA LYS A 534 2.43 -8.73 14.82
C LYS A 534 1.69 -9.82 15.60
N ASP A 535 1.68 -11.05 15.10
CA ASP A 535 1.02 -12.20 15.75
C ASP A 535 1.60 -12.44 17.15
N ALA A 536 2.93 -12.35 17.31
CA ALA A 536 3.59 -12.42 18.61
C ALA A 536 3.14 -11.30 19.56
N LYS A 537 2.92 -10.07 19.07
CA LYS A 537 2.44 -8.96 19.90
C LYS A 537 0.96 -9.04 20.26
N THR A 538 0.15 -9.58 19.37
CA THR A 538 -1.30 -9.74 19.57
C THR A 538 -1.64 -11.04 20.30
N SER A 539 -0.68 -11.92 20.51
CA SER A 539 -0.90 -13.13 21.29
C SER A 539 -1.43 -12.80 22.69
N PRO A 540 -2.48 -13.49 23.18
CA PRO A 540 -2.97 -13.33 24.55
C PRO A 540 -1.94 -13.70 25.62
N SER A 541 -0.95 -14.53 25.27
CA SER A 541 0.13 -14.94 26.17
C SER A 541 1.32 -13.98 26.15
N ALA A 542 1.32 -13.00 25.25
CA ALA A 542 2.37 -12.00 25.15
C ALA A 542 2.46 -11.18 26.43
N ARG A 543 3.51 -11.43 27.23
CA ARG A 543 3.86 -10.54 28.34
C ARG A 543 4.88 -9.54 27.82
N VAL A 544 4.47 -8.28 27.73
CA VAL A 544 5.39 -7.18 27.47
C VAL A 544 6.14 -6.92 28.78
N PRO A 545 7.48 -6.95 28.78
CA PRO A 545 8.25 -6.64 29.98
C PRO A 545 7.84 -5.27 30.52
N THR A 546 7.66 -5.16 31.83
CA THR A 546 7.37 -3.87 32.47
C THR A 546 8.47 -2.86 32.17
N SER A 547 8.16 -1.56 32.22
CA SER A 547 9.15 -0.49 32.00
C SER A 547 10.39 -0.66 32.87
N ALA A 548 10.22 -1.15 34.11
CA ALA A 548 11.30 -1.50 35.04
C ALA A 548 12.22 -2.61 34.50
N ALA A 549 11.64 -3.69 33.95
CA ALA A 549 12.43 -4.77 33.35
C ALA A 549 13.20 -4.30 32.11
N VAL A 550 12.61 -3.40 31.30
CA VAL A 550 13.29 -2.78 30.16
C VAL A 550 14.42 -1.86 30.62
N ALA A 551 14.23 -1.10 31.69
CA ALA A 551 15.27 -0.25 32.28
C ALA A 551 16.44 -1.09 32.83
N ALA A 552 16.16 -2.18 33.53
CA ALA A 552 17.19 -3.10 34.04
C ALA A 552 18.00 -3.77 32.90
N LEU A 553 17.33 -4.18 31.81
CA LEU A 553 17.99 -4.71 30.62
C LEU A 553 18.87 -3.66 29.92
N ARG A 554 18.40 -2.40 29.83
CA ARG A 554 19.22 -1.30 29.29
C ARG A 554 20.45 -1.05 30.16
N ALA A 555 20.30 -1.01 31.48
CA ALA A 555 21.41 -0.83 32.41
C ALA A 555 22.51 -1.89 32.19
N ARG A 556 22.12 -3.18 32.16
CA ARG A 556 23.03 -4.30 31.86
C ARG A 556 23.67 -4.21 30.47
N SER A 557 22.92 -3.76 29.46
CA SER A 557 23.47 -3.58 28.11
C SER A 557 24.50 -2.45 28.05
N SER A 558 24.33 -1.39 28.85
CA SER A 558 25.28 -0.27 28.91
C SER A 558 26.59 -0.70 29.58
N GLU A 559 26.52 -1.52 30.63
CA GLU A 559 27.69 -2.12 31.29
C GLU A 559 28.45 -3.05 30.33
N ALA A 560 27.74 -3.89 29.57
CA ALA A 560 28.36 -4.76 28.58
C ALA A 560 28.99 -3.98 27.42
N SER A 561 28.40 -2.86 27.01
CA SER A 561 28.97 -1.99 25.97
C SER A 561 30.21 -1.21 26.46
N ALA A 562 30.32 -0.93 27.76
CA ALA A 562 31.50 -0.32 28.35
C ALA A 562 32.73 -1.24 28.34
N ALA A 563 32.53 -2.56 28.20
CA ALA A 563 33.60 -3.56 28.13
C ALA A 563 34.32 -3.65 26.75
N GLY A 564 34.16 -2.66 25.86
CA GLY A 564 35.13 -2.40 24.78
C GLY A 564 34.89 -3.08 23.42
N GLY A 565 33.72 -3.67 23.16
CA GLY A 565 33.39 -4.24 21.85
C GLY A 565 32.50 -3.31 21.01
N SER A 566 33.02 -2.73 19.92
CA SER A 566 32.26 -1.85 19.00
C SER A 566 31.20 -2.55 18.14
N SER A 567 30.76 -3.74 18.54
CA SER A 567 29.65 -4.41 17.86
C SER A 567 28.37 -3.62 18.15
N THR A 568 27.81 -2.99 17.12
CA THR A 568 26.42 -2.53 17.13
C THR A 568 25.51 -3.75 17.22
N THR A 569 25.42 -4.37 18.38
CA THR A 569 24.46 -5.41 18.67
C THR A 569 23.10 -4.74 18.51
N LEU A 570 22.38 -5.08 17.44
CA LEU A 570 20.98 -4.72 17.31
C LEU A 570 20.33 -5.15 18.62
N VAL A 571 19.91 -4.18 19.43
CA VAL A 571 19.02 -4.43 20.55
C VAL A 571 17.78 -5.05 19.90
N ALA A 572 17.72 -6.39 19.93
CA ALA A 572 16.66 -7.13 19.29
C ALA A 572 15.35 -6.57 19.86
N PRO A 573 14.33 -6.36 19.02
CA PRO A 573 13.03 -5.89 19.50
C PRO A 573 12.64 -6.75 20.69
N THR A 574 12.48 -6.08 21.85
CA THR A 574 12.18 -6.61 23.18
C THR A 574 11.61 -8.02 23.13
N THR A 575 12.28 -8.99 23.77
CA THR A 575 11.85 -10.39 23.83
C THR A 575 10.44 -10.47 24.39
N VAL A 576 9.44 -10.52 23.51
CA VAL A 576 8.07 -10.83 23.89
C VAL A 576 8.12 -12.25 24.42
N THR A 577 7.89 -12.41 25.73
CA THR A 577 7.79 -13.74 26.31
C THR A 577 6.40 -14.26 25.98
N LEU A 578 6.37 -15.35 25.21
CA LEU A 578 5.16 -16.06 24.81
C LEU A 578 5.06 -17.36 25.60
N ASP A 579 3.84 -17.86 25.77
CA ASP A 579 3.67 -19.21 26.27
C ASP A 579 4.24 -20.26 25.29
N ARG A 580 4.36 -21.50 25.75
CA ARG A 580 4.92 -22.59 24.95
C ARG A 580 4.09 -22.89 23.70
N ILE A 581 2.78 -22.67 23.74
CA ILE A 581 1.84 -23.03 22.66
C ILE A 581 1.98 -22.04 21.51
N ASP A 582 1.88 -20.74 21.80
CA ASP A 582 2.02 -19.66 20.82
C ASP A 582 3.43 -19.65 20.23
N ARG A 583 4.45 -19.90 21.06
CA ARG A 583 5.82 -20.07 20.59
C ARG A 583 5.96 -21.22 19.58
N SER A 584 5.36 -22.38 19.88
CA SER A 584 5.41 -23.54 18.97
C SER A 584 4.65 -23.27 17.66
N ARG A 585 3.57 -22.50 17.72
CA ARG A 585 2.79 -22.08 16.55
C ARG A 585 3.60 -21.15 15.64
N LEU A 586 4.23 -20.12 16.20
CA LEU A 586 5.10 -19.20 15.44
C LEU A 586 6.29 -19.92 14.82
N GLU A 587 6.88 -20.86 15.55
CA GLU A 587 7.99 -21.68 15.06
C GLU A 587 7.58 -22.62 13.93
N PHE A 588 6.38 -23.20 14.01
CA PHE A 588 5.84 -23.97 12.89
C PHE A 588 5.62 -23.09 11.66
N GLN A 589 5.04 -21.90 11.83
CA GLN A 589 4.80 -20.96 10.75
C GLN A 589 6.10 -20.47 10.11
N SER A 590 7.13 -20.14 10.90
CA SER A 590 8.43 -19.71 10.38
C SER A 590 9.13 -20.82 9.60
N ARG A 591 9.04 -22.07 10.07
CA ARG A 591 9.53 -23.24 9.32
C ARG A 591 8.78 -23.44 8.00
N CYS A 592 7.47 -23.26 7.98
CA CYS A 592 6.69 -23.30 6.73
C CYS A 592 7.14 -22.22 5.75
N VAL A 593 7.39 -20.99 6.20
CA VAL A 593 7.92 -19.91 5.35
C VAL A 593 9.31 -20.25 4.81
N LEU A 594 10.22 -20.72 5.65
CA LEU A 594 11.56 -21.11 5.21
C LEU A 594 11.52 -22.29 4.23
N ALA A 595 10.64 -23.26 4.44
CA ALA A 595 10.42 -24.35 3.50
C ALA A 595 9.87 -23.84 2.16
N LEU A 596 8.92 -22.89 2.17
CA LEU A 596 8.40 -22.26 0.95
C LEU A 596 9.49 -21.52 0.16
N VAL A 597 10.39 -20.82 0.84
CA VAL A 597 11.53 -20.13 0.22
C VAL A 597 12.54 -21.13 -0.34
N ALA A 598 12.87 -22.19 0.42
CA ALA A 598 13.80 -23.23 -0.02
C ALA A 598 13.28 -24.01 -1.24
N LEU A 599 11.96 -24.20 -1.35
CA LEU A 599 11.32 -24.92 -2.45
C LEU A 599 10.98 -24.02 -3.65
N ALA A 600 11.12 -22.70 -3.53
CA ALA A 600 10.78 -21.75 -4.59
C ALA A 600 11.50 -21.98 -5.93
N PRO A 601 12.80 -22.36 -5.98
CA PRO A 601 13.45 -22.69 -7.25
C PRO A 601 12.84 -23.90 -7.97
N VAL A 602 12.25 -24.83 -7.21
CA VAL A 602 11.65 -26.07 -7.75
C VAL A 602 10.21 -25.83 -8.18
N TRP A 603 9.41 -25.22 -7.30
CA TRP A 603 7.98 -25.01 -7.53
C TRP A 603 7.67 -23.79 -8.41
N GLY A 604 8.62 -22.87 -8.54
CA GLY A 604 8.44 -21.62 -9.26
C GLY A 604 7.92 -20.49 -8.36
N ALA A 605 8.06 -19.26 -8.87
CA ALA A 605 7.67 -18.06 -8.15
C ALA A 605 6.16 -18.01 -7.90
N SER A 606 5.33 -18.49 -8.84
CA SER A 606 3.86 -18.42 -8.73
C SER A 606 3.34 -19.26 -7.57
N ALA A 607 3.82 -20.49 -7.45
CA ALA A 607 3.41 -21.44 -6.43
C ALA A 607 3.84 -20.98 -5.04
N SER A 608 5.12 -20.64 -4.86
CA SER A 608 5.62 -20.16 -3.57
C SER A 608 4.93 -18.88 -3.13
N PHE A 609 4.71 -17.94 -4.06
CA PHE A 609 3.97 -16.72 -3.76
C PHE A 609 2.51 -17.02 -3.39
N GLY A 610 1.82 -17.88 -4.15
CA GLY A 610 0.43 -18.24 -3.88
C GLY A 610 0.23 -18.96 -2.53
N TYR A 611 1.09 -19.92 -2.18
CA TYR A 611 1.04 -20.60 -0.88
C TYR A 611 1.33 -19.63 0.26
N TYR A 612 2.32 -18.74 0.11
CA TYR A 612 2.59 -17.70 1.08
C TYR A 612 1.38 -16.77 1.27
N LEU A 613 0.74 -16.31 0.18
CA LEU A 613 -0.45 -15.47 0.28
C LEU A 613 -1.61 -16.20 0.97
N ALA A 614 -1.81 -17.49 0.72
CA ALA A 614 -2.81 -18.27 1.44
C ALA A 614 -2.52 -18.35 2.95
N LEU A 615 -1.25 -18.54 3.33
CA LEU A 615 -0.83 -18.51 4.74
C LEU A 615 -1.05 -17.11 5.34
N ARG A 616 -0.66 -16.06 4.61
CA ARG A 616 -0.81 -14.68 5.05
C ARG A 616 -2.25 -14.26 5.27
N GLU A 617 -3.20 -14.69 4.43
CA GLU A 617 -4.62 -14.42 4.65
C GLU A 617 -5.11 -15.02 5.98
N THR A 618 -4.55 -16.16 6.44
CA THR A 618 -4.88 -16.68 7.78
C THR A 618 -4.41 -15.77 8.90
N TRP A 619 -3.21 -15.18 8.78
CA TRP A 619 -2.71 -14.22 9.76
C TRP A 619 -3.54 -12.94 9.80
N ILE A 620 -3.98 -12.45 8.64
CA ILE A 620 -4.86 -11.29 8.55
C ILE A 620 -6.20 -11.57 9.24
N GLU A 621 -6.81 -12.73 8.98
CA GLU A 621 -8.08 -13.11 9.61
C GLU A 621 -7.97 -13.21 11.14
N ASP A 622 -6.87 -13.79 11.64
CA ASP A 622 -6.61 -13.92 13.07
C ASP A 622 -6.41 -12.55 13.74
N ASP A 623 -5.62 -11.66 13.13
CA ASP A 623 -5.40 -10.28 13.60
C ASP A 623 -6.70 -9.46 13.61
N GLU A 624 -7.52 -9.56 12.54
CA GLU A 624 -8.82 -8.90 12.48
C GLU A 624 -9.78 -9.41 13.55
N HIS A 625 -9.79 -10.72 13.81
CA HIS A 625 -10.61 -11.33 14.84
C HIS A 625 -10.18 -10.87 16.24
N PHE A 626 -8.88 -10.86 16.52
CA PHE A 626 -8.31 -10.38 17.77
C PHE A 626 -8.62 -8.89 17.99
N SER A 627 -8.40 -8.05 16.97
CA SER A 627 -8.74 -6.62 16.99
C SER A 627 -10.23 -6.37 17.25
N GLN A 628 -11.11 -7.23 16.72
CA GLN A 628 -12.55 -7.15 16.99
C GLN A 628 -12.89 -7.52 18.44
N GLN A 629 -12.25 -8.55 19.00
CA GLN A 629 -12.41 -8.95 20.40
C GLN A 629 -11.95 -7.84 21.35
N GLN A 630 -10.77 -7.25 21.12
CA GLN A 630 -10.29 -6.13 21.94
C GLN A 630 -11.27 -4.94 21.93
N ARG A 631 -11.82 -4.59 20.76
CA ARG A 631 -12.83 -3.53 20.66
C ARG A 631 -14.14 -3.88 21.38
N ALA A 632 -14.52 -5.15 21.40
CA ALA A 632 -15.70 -5.60 22.14
C ALA A 632 -15.47 -5.51 23.65
N HIS A 633 -14.28 -5.91 24.14
CA HIS A 633 -13.89 -5.77 25.55
C HIS A 633 -13.82 -4.30 25.98
N ALA A 634 -13.19 -3.43 25.19
CA ALA A 634 -13.11 -1.99 25.48
C ALA A 634 -14.51 -1.33 25.59
N ARG A 635 -15.46 -1.72 24.72
CA ARG A 635 -16.84 -1.23 24.80
C ARG A 635 -17.60 -1.78 26.01
N GLY A 636 -17.35 -3.04 26.38
CA GLY A 636 -17.97 -3.67 27.54
C GLY A 636 -17.48 -3.06 28.86
N SER A 637 -16.21 -2.67 28.94
CA SER A 637 -15.62 -2.08 30.15
C SER A 637 -15.95 -0.59 30.33
N GLY A 638 -15.97 0.20 29.25
CA GLY A 638 -16.18 1.65 29.36
C GLY A 638 -17.62 2.11 29.63
N SER A 639 -18.63 1.26 29.38
CA SER A 639 -20.04 1.67 29.53
C SER A 639 -20.59 1.55 30.96
N GLY A 640 -19.85 0.94 31.89
CA GLY A 640 -20.33 0.68 33.25
C GLY A 640 -19.81 1.64 34.34
N ALA A 641 -18.74 2.40 34.06
CA ALA A 641 -18.02 3.12 35.12
C ALA A 641 -18.20 4.66 35.10
N VAL A 642 -18.80 5.25 34.05
CA VAL A 642 -18.89 6.72 33.91
C VAL A 642 -20.20 7.31 34.47
N LEU A 643 -21.07 6.50 35.08
CA LEU A 643 -22.37 6.97 35.61
C LEU A 643 -22.53 6.85 37.14
N ALA A 644 -21.45 6.67 37.90
CA ALA A 644 -21.56 6.44 39.34
C ALA A 644 -20.63 7.30 40.22
N ASP A 645 -20.01 8.35 39.69
CA ASP A 645 -19.13 9.25 40.46
C ASP A 645 -19.61 10.71 40.37
N GLU A 646 -20.89 10.93 40.68
CA GLU A 646 -21.41 12.24 41.12
C GLU A 646 -21.34 12.28 42.67
N GLY A 647 -20.13 12.18 43.22
CA GLY A 647 -19.87 12.35 44.65
C GLY A 647 -19.45 13.78 44.98
N ASP A 648 -20.38 14.57 45.52
CA ASP A 648 -20.25 15.66 46.51
C ASP A 648 -18.87 16.34 46.75
N GLU A 649 -18.15 16.81 45.73
CA GLU A 649 -17.11 17.84 45.93
C GLU A 649 -17.73 19.25 45.91
N ALA A 650 -18.34 19.61 47.04
CA ALA A 650 -18.71 20.99 47.35
C ALA A 650 -17.46 21.79 47.73
N GLY A 651 -16.97 22.69 46.88
CA GLY A 651 -15.92 23.62 47.36
C GLY A 651 -15.09 24.47 46.39
N ALA A 652 -15.40 24.63 45.11
CA ALA A 652 -14.80 25.71 44.29
C ALA A 652 -15.58 25.95 43.00
N SER A 653 -16.37 27.04 42.94
CA SER A 653 -17.10 27.45 41.74
C SER A 653 -16.16 28.05 40.70
N SER A 654 -15.53 27.21 39.88
CA SER A 654 -14.93 27.63 38.62
C SER A 654 -15.98 27.44 37.50
N VAL A 655 -16.49 28.54 36.95
CA VAL A 655 -17.45 28.52 35.85
C VAL A 655 -16.67 28.31 34.54
N VAL A 656 -16.57 27.07 34.09
CA VAL A 656 -16.00 26.73 32.78
C VAL A 656 -17.13 26.75 31.74
N ALA A 657 -17.29 27.87 31.03
CA ALA A 657 -18.15 27.91 29.86
C ALA A 657 -17.41 27.29 28.67
N ALA A 658 -17.72 26.03 28.36
CA ALA A 658 -17.22 25.34 27.18
C ALA A 658 -18.21 25.54 26.03
N GLU A 659 -17.90 26.47 25.12
CA GLU A 659 -18.69 26.65 23.89
C GLU A 659 -18.05 25.79 22.78
N SER A 660 -18.71 24.70 22.41
CA SER A 660 -18.27 23.85 21.29
C SER A 660 -18.90 24.38 20.00
N GLU A 661 -18.10 24.94 19.10
CA GLU A 661 -18.60 25.53 17.86
C GLU A 661 -18.46 24.58 16.66
N LYS A 662 -19.47 24.68 15.79
CA LYS A 662 -19.68 24.15 14.43
C LYS A 662 -18.58 23.27 13.83
N VAL A 663 -18.92 21.99 13.66
CA VAL A 663 -18.15 21.00 12.91
C VAL A 663 -18.26 21.30 11.40
N THR A 664 -17.23 21.88 10.79
CA THR A 664 -17.16 22.02 9.32
C THR A 664 -16.45 20.81 8.71
N GLY A 665 -17.17 20.01 7.95
CA GLY A 665 -16.61 18.95 7.11
C GLY A 665 -16.26 19.49 5.72
N ARG A 666 -14.96 19.63 5.41
CA ARG A 666 -14.48 19.97 4.06
C ARG A 666 -13.94 18.72 3.39
N VAL A 667 -14.48 18.38 2.22
CA VAL A 667 -13.84 17.37 1.38
C VAL A 667 -12.64 18.03 0.70
N VAL A 668 -11.44 17.63 1.09
CA VAL A 668 -10.18 18.04 0.47
C VAL A 668 -9.81 16.95 -0.52
N GLU A 669 -9.75 17.32 -1.81
CA GLU A 669 -9.21 16.44 -2.85
C GLU A 669 -7.75 16.83 -3.06
N THR A 670 -6.84 15.87 -2.89
CA THR A 670 -5.43 16.10 -3.22
C THR A 670 -5.24 16.10 -4.74
N ALA A 671 -4.11 16.62 -5.22
CA ALA A 671 -3.78 16.60 -6.66
C ALA A 671 -3.74 15.17 -7.25
N GLU A 672 -3.74 14.12 -6.41
CA GLU A 672 -3.75 12.71 -6.82
C GLU A 672 -5.17 12.11 -6.91
N GLY A 673 -6.21 12.88 -6.59
CA GLY A 673 -7.60 12.40 -6.58
C GLY A 673 -7.97 11.58 -5.35
N GLU A 674 -7.14 11.59 -4.31
CA GLU A 674 -7.54 11.15 -2.98
C GLU A 674 -8.48 12.17 -2.38
N ARG A 675 -9.54 11.66 -1.77
CA ARG A 675 -10.55 12.48 -1.14
C ARG A 675 -10.45 12.23 0.34
N VAL A 676 -10.18 13.26 1.11
CA VAL A 676 -10.19 13.20 2.57
C VAL A 676 -11.29 14.14 3.05
N LEU A 677 -12.23 13.61 3.82
CA LEU A 677 -13.17 14.44 4.55
C LEU A 677 -12.45 14.97 5.78
N GLU A 678 -12.02 16.22 5.72
CA GLU A 678 -11.42 16.91 6.84
C GLU A 678 -12.53 17.52 7.69
N ILE A 679 -12.78 16.89 8.85
CA ILE A 679 -13.71 17.35 9.87
C ILE A 679 -12.89 18.19 10.84
N ARG A 680 -13.14 19.50 10.87
CA ARG A 680 -12.54 20.39 11.88
C ARG A 680 -13.55 20.61 12.98
N GLN A 681 -13.19 20.24 14.20
CA GLN A 681 -13.95 20.55 15.41
C GLN A 681 -13.15 21.55 16.22
N ARG A 682 -13.70 22.73 16.47
CA ARG A 682 -13.07 23.77 17.29
C ARG A 682 -13.77 23.80 18.64
N THR A 683 -13.02 23.49 19.69
CA THR A 683 -13.49 23.61 21.07
C THR A 683 -12.79 24.79 21.70
N VAL A 684 -13.55 25.83 22.05
CA VAL A 684 -13.03 27.00 22.76
C VAL A 684 -13.42 26.84 24.22
N THR A 685 -12.43 26.61 25.08
CA THR A 685 -12.61 26.60 26.53
C THR A 685 -12.13 27.94 27.06
N VAL A 686 -13.04 28.74 27.63
CA VAL A 686 -12.72 30.00 28.28
C VAL A 686 -12.64 29.75 29.78
N GLU A 687 -11.45 29.85 30.34
CA GLU A 687 -11.23 29.71 31.77
C GLU A 687 -11.07 31.11 32.38
N THR A 688 -11.97 31.47 33.29
CA THR A 688 -11.95 32.76 33.99
C THR A 688 -11.51 32.51 35.42
N ILE A 689 -10.25 32.77 35.73
CA ILE A 689 -9.75 32.66 37.10
C ILE A 689 -10.18 33.90 37.86
N ARG A 690 -11.23 33.77 38.67
CA ARG A 690 -11.67 34.83 39.58
C ARG A 690 -10.66 34.88 40.73
N GLY A 691 -9.87 35.95 40.82
CA GLY A 691 -8.94 36.14 41.93
C GLY A 691 -9.71 36.11 43.24
N GLY A 692 -9.43 35.12 44.09
CA GLY A 692 -10.03 35.00 45.41
C GLY A 692 -9.64 36.21 46.26
N GLY A 693 -10.53 37.18 46.39
CA GLY A 693 -10.46 38.18 47.44
C GLY A 693 -10.82 37.47 48.75
N GLY A 694 -9.87 37.41 49.68
CA GLY A 694 -10.15 36.97 51.04
C GLY A 694 -11.10 37.96 51.69
N GLU A 695 -12.27 37.49 52.12
CA GLU A 695 -13.22 38.29 52.89
C GLU A 695 -13.59 37.50 54.14
N GLY A 696 -13.40 38.17 55.28
CA GLY A 696 -13.53 37.62 56.61
C GLY A 696 -14.97 37.34 57.00
N ALA A 697 -15.08 36.50 58.03
CA ALA A 697 -16.30 36.16 58.74
C ALA A 697 -17.02 37.42 59.25
N ASP A 698 -18.34 37.44 59.09
CA ASP A 698 -19.23 38.11 60.03
C ASP A 698 -20.59 37.38 60.08
N ASP A 699 -21.11 37.30 61.29
CA ASP A 699 -22.30 36.55 61.72
C ASP A 699 -23.62 37.25 61.33
N GLY A 700 -24.74 36.51 61.23
CA GLY A 700 -26.05 37.16 61.19
C GLY A 700 -27.25 36.35 60.70
N GLU A 701 -27.85 35.61 61.62
CA GLU A 701 -29.24 35.17 61.81
C GLU A 701 -30.42 35.62 60.89
N SER A 702 -31.32 34.65 60.66
CA SER A 702 -32.80 34.71 60.61
C SER A 702 -33.53 35.19 59.32
N SER A 703 -34.39 34.33 58.76
CA SER A 703 -35.85 34.29 59.04
C SER A 703 -36.65 33.61 57.91
N ASP A 704 -37.81 33.07 58.29
CA ASP A 704 -38.81 32.27 57.57
C ASP A 704 -39.34 32.83 56.23
N GLY A 705 -39.91 31.91 55.43
CA GLY A 705 -40.82 32.27 54.33
C GLY A 705 -41.34 31.10 53.50
N THR A 706 -42.45 30.52 53.94
CA THR A 706 -43.31 29.56 53.24
C THR A 706 -43.96 30.14 51.97
N ALA A 707 -44.09 29.33 50.89
CA ALA A 707 -45.27 29.32 50.01
C ALA A 707 -45.22 28.19 48.97
N SER A 708 -46.19 27.28 49.07
CA SER A 708 -46.67 26.35 48.05
C SER A 708 -47.32 27.08 46.86
N LEU A 709 -47.19 26.54 45.63
CA LEU A 709 -48.24 26.66 44.61
C LEU A 709 -48.19 25.51 43.60
N SER A 710 -49.26 24.73 43.61
CA SER A 710 -49.70 23.77 42.61
C SER A 710 -50.16 24.45 41.32
N GLY A 711 -50.00 23.78 40.17
CA GLY A 711 -50.67 24.16 38.92
C GLY A 711 -50.66 23.01 37.91
N ALA A 712 -51.85 22.57 37.54
CA ALA A 712 -52.16 21.36 36.78
C ALA A 712 -52.34 21.60 35.26
N GLU A 713 -52.32 20.48 34.54
CA GLU A 713 -53.16 20.12 33.38
C GLU A 713 -52.96 20.68 31.95
N ALA A 714 -52.84 19.69 31.05
CA ALA A 714 -53.57 19.48 29.78
C ALA A 714 -53.18 20.23 28.49
N GLY A 715 -53.02 19.43 27.42
CA GLY A 715 -52.95 19.92 26.04
C GLY A 715 -52.57 18.88 24.98
N SER A 716 -53.46 17.92 24.72
CA SER A 716 -53.47 17.10 23.48
C SER A 716 -53.80 17.96 22.25
N PRO A 717 -53.36 17.56 21.04
CA PRO A 717 -54.37 17.46 20.00
C PRO A 717 -54.27 16.20 19.12
N THR A 718 -55.45 15.76 18.76
CA THR A 718 -55.81 14.65 17.87
C THR A 718 -55.84 15.05 16.40
N THR A 719 -55.68 14.02 15.55
CA THR A 719 -56.30 13.81 14.22
C THR A 719 -55.87 14.64 12.99
N GLY A 720 -55.33 13.90 12.00
CA GLY A 720 -55.24 14.32 10.59
C GLY A 720 -55.35 13.11 9.65
N LYS A 721 -56.35 13.13 8.78
CA LYS A 721 -56.87 12.06 7.90
C LYS A 721 -55.99 11.72 6.67
N ARG A 722 -55.87 10.41 6.40
CA ARG A 722 -56.33 9.67 5.18
C ARG A 722 -55.88 10.13 3.77
N THR A 723 -55.15 9.25 3.06
CA THR A 723 -55.23 8.95 1.60
C THR A 723 -54.52 7.59 1.36
N ARG A 724 -55.20 6.43 1.24
CA ARG A 724 -55.88 5.79 0.09
C ARG A 724 -55.19 5.95 -1.28
N THR A 725 -54.52 4.87 -1.74
CA THR A 725 -54.50 4.25 -3.11
C THR A 725 -53.26 3.34 -3.19
N LYS A 726 -53.19 2.19 -3.87
CA LYS A 726 -54.09 1.40 -4.71
C LYS A 726 -53.52 -0.03 -4.70
N ARG A 727 -54.39 -1.00 -4.50
CA ARG A 727 -54.14 -2.44 -4.59
C ARG A 727 -54.25 -2.82 -6.07
N THR A 728 -53.24 -3.46 -6.65
CA THR A 728 -53.38 -4.21 -7.90
C THR A 728 -52.90 -5.64 -7.68
N ARG A 729 -53.87 -6.54 -7.84
CA ARG A 729 -53.80 -7.99 -7.78
C ARG A 729 -53.98 -8.46 -9.23
N ALA A 730 -53.09 -9.31 -9.73
CA ALA A 730 -53.29 -10.14 -10.92
C ALA A 730 -52.24 -11.28 -10.80
N SER A 731 -52.64 -12.45 -10.29
CA SER A 731 -53.26 -13.57 -11.01
C SER A 731 -52.23 -14.40 -11.79
N SER A 732 -51.97 -15.56 -11.19
CA SER A 732 -51.67 -16.87 -11.79
C SER A 732 -51.96 -17.03 -13.28
N SER A 733 -51.03 -17.67 -13.98
CA SER A 733 -51.35 -18.60 -15.06
C SER A 733 -50.29 -19.72 -15.12
N SER A 734 -50.74 -20.91 -14.74
CA SER A 734 -50.17 -22.20 -15.09
C SER A 734 -50.21 -22.41 -16.61
N SER A 735 -49.16 -23.00 -17.18
CA SER A 735 -49.27 -23.72 -18.45
C SER A 735 -48.17 -24.78 -18.56
N SER A 736 -48.66 -25.98 -18.87
CA SER A 736 -48.01 -27.25 -19.09
C SER A 736 -47.25 -27.34 -20.42
N ARG A 737 -46.15 -28.12 -20.43
CA ARG A 737 -45.61 -29.09 -21.43
C ARG A 737 -46.13 -29.06 -22.90
N PRO A 738 -45.34 -29.44 -23.93
CA PRO A 738 -44.58 -30.71 -23.93
C PRO A 738 -43.23 -30.74 -24.70
N ALA A 739 -42.66 -31.95 -24.69
CA ALA A 739 -41.41 -32.39 -25.29
C ALA A 739 -41.27 -32.15 -26.81
N ARG A 740 -40.01 -32.02 -27.27
CA ARG A 740 -39.62 -32.47 -28.61
C ARG A 740 -38.20 -33.07 -28.58
N ARG A 741 -38.15 -34.26 -29.19
CA ARG A 741 -37.02 -35.17 -29.40
C ARG A 741 -36.37 -34.85 -30.75
N VAL A 742 -35.21 -35.47 -31.02
CA VAL A 742 -34.45 -35.58 -32.30
C VAL A 742 -33.40 -34.46 -32.46
N GLY A 743 -32.12 -34.72 -32.75
CA GLY A 743 -31.53 -35.91 -33.38
C GLY A 743 -30.06 -36.16 -33.05
N ALA A 744 -29.68 -37.40 -33.30
CA ALA A 744 -28.33 -37.89 -33.38
C ALA A 744 -27.61 -37.32 -34.61
N GLY A 745 -26.30 -37.16 -34.51
CA GLY A 745 -25.39 -36.92 -35.61
C GLY A 745 -23.98 -37.21 -35.14
N GLY A 746 -23.43 -38.36 -35.56
CA GLY A 746 -22.03 -38.72 -35.36
C GLY A 746 -21.14 -38.22 -36.50
N VAL A 747 -19.89 -38.69 -36.45
CA VAL A 747 -18.80 -38.54 -37.45
C VAL A 747 -18.11 -37.16 -37.38
N GLY A 748 -16.78 -37.02 -37.38
CA GLY A 748 -15.69 -37.96 -37.57
C GLY A 748 -14.33 -37.27 -37.32
N ALA A 749 -13.27 -38.03 -37.53
CA ALA A 749 -11.87 -37.75 -37.26
C ALA A 749 -11.27 -36.52 -37.95
N ALA A 750 -10.28 -35.92 -37.27
CA ALA A 750 -8.97 -35.53 -37.80
C ALA A 750 -8.00 -35.40 -36.62
#